data_AF-A0AAN9QAZ2-F1
#
_entry.id   AF-A0AAN9QAZ2-F1
#
_cell.length_a   1.000
_cell.length_b   1.000
_cell.length_c   1.000
_cell.angle_alpha   90.00
_cell.angle_beta   90.00
_cell.angle_gamma   90.00
#
_symmetry.space_group_name_H-M   'P 1'
#
loop_
_entity.id
_entity.type
_entity.pdbx_description
1 polymer ?
#
loop_
_entity_poly.entity_id
_entity_poly.type
_entity_poly.pdbx_seq_one_letter_code
_entity_poly.pdbx_strand_id
1 'polypeptide(L)'
;MESLAVMDGGERIRDNGEEDESLGDHILEEMESFLVDIDERLIISRMVSDSVIKGMVNAVEEQAAERIAQKELEVVGLKKMLYDCRVGSDEAKMLWSSVNHHEPHETATHHFPDSIVENDRYIVSVDSLQIEVHEQLNLLKKEINKIRGSSSIRRINSGSDLVGLSGILQENMPEKWIYVDKAFENLKDTVDTFCRKMEFMDQSSKASLSEWQQELEFRSEIERMVISNGIWSLQQEIEQKLWDLDDSESRNCFNQFKDISSLRQELDSIFKTLSVSETGQLLSHGSLENTEEWCHNKRADHFHVKLSTDHVPPSTMEENGKQDSKINKPDNLDSASLKHLSKEDLITYITKMRRNHESQVQEKTEENFRLRRELLNLKERGSSFPLKKDKEFDVLKKKIPDVISKLNTILDGIQKVHQFRENIESLSSLKDRLDFLHSENHQLKDMLAHKKKECKSLSSQLSAAVEKLSQQQLTEKNLLQTIQKLEVDIMDAHTEVSIIQDVYKCLLEDVASEFGCITEELHLKNSFMQETYEVIFKEAANSAQASSALEIEEADMESTMMQGLLDINNIIFKETLVNADEALKLEAAEKEKQQYEMLMLKSVLEEKEKLIQGTMDALVQEKQKTEFISEQLNNLRAEIAQQHKLIAENNKELDTTKGHLVAALKEIEQYKVQMHELHQNLEQRMNKLRETDEERRVLCAHIQKQQESLNLTEAKERESRKQMGSTINLIHKLLRMVNDFEARVNEDISRNCLRLESMSSEFCWLNNKANVLKTVGLMYKQRLETRCSDLAKAEAEVDLLGDEVDTLLSLLEKIYIALDHYSPILQHYPGIIEILELVRRELSGEPRKLV
;
A
#
# COMPACT_ATOMS: atom_id res chain seq x y z
N MET A 1 -34.20 -37.56 -62.14
CA MET A 1 -33.86 -36.13 -62.03
C MET A 1 -32.34 -36.01 -62.01
N GLU A 2 -31.66 -36.47 -63.06
CA GLU A 2 -31.65 -35.98 -64.48
C GLU A 2 -30.78 -34.73 -64.62
N SER A 3 -29.85 -34.63 -65.59
CA SER A 3 -29.48 -35.60 -66.65
C SER A 3 -27.97 -35.60 -66.90
N LEU A 4 -27.44 -36.71 -67.44
CA LEU A 4 -26.18 -36.66 -68.19
C LEU A 4 -26.40 -35.89 -69.50
N ALA A 5 -25.34 -35.25 -69.99
CA ALA A 5 -25.16 -34.90 -71.39
C ALA A 5 -23.68 -35.10 -71.75
N VAL A 6 -23.38 -36.17 -72.47
CA VAL A 6 -22.09 -36.36 -73.16
C VAL A 6 -22.31 -35.97 -74.61
N MET A 7 -21.41 -35.19 -75.20
CA MET A 7 -21.28 -35.11 -76.65
C MET A 7 -19.83 -35.34 -77.07
N ASP A 8 -19.65 -36.41 -77.84
CA ASP A 8 -18.54 -36.59 -78.78
C ASP A 8 -18.82 -35.72 -80.03
N GLY A 9 -17.78 -35.36 -80.78
CA GLY A 9 -17.87 -34.35 -81.84
C GLY A 9 -16.53 -34.04 -82.52
N GLY A 10 -15.75 -35.07 -82.88
CA GLY A 10 -14.52 -34.87 -83.64
C GLY A 10 -14.77 -34.59 -85.13
N GLU A 11 -14.27 -33.47 -85.65
CA GLU A 11 -14.25 -33.16 -87.09
C GLU A 11 -12.83 -32.85 -87.59
N ARG A 12 -12.50 -33.31 -88.81
CA ARG A 12 -11.22 -33.02 -89.46
C ARG A 12 -11.36 -31.81 -90.37
N ILE A 13 -10.65 -30.72 -90.07
CA ILE A 13 -10.37 -29.65 -91.04
C ILE A 13 -8.91 -29.75 -91.48
N ARG A 14 -8.62 -29.29 -92.71
CA ARG A 14 -7.36 -29.53 -93.40
C ARG A 14 -6.33 -28.47 -93.06
N ASP A 15 -5.07 -28.89 -93.09
CA ASP A 15 -3.93 -28.03 -93.37
C ASP A 15 -4.15 -27.27 -94.69
N ASN A 16 -4.09 -25.94 -94.62
CA ASN A 16 -4.04 -24.97 -95.70
C ASN A 16 -3.68 -23.62 -95.06
N GLY A 17 -2.47 -23.11 -95.29
CA GLY A 17 -2.02 -21.87 -94.67
C GLY A 17 -2.49 -20.61 -95.41
N GLU A 18 -3.16 -19.71 -94.69
CA GLU A 18 -3.29 -18.28 -94.99
C GLU A 18 -2.93 -17.48 -93.72
N GLU A 19 -2.78 -16.15 -93.80
CA GLU A 19 -1.84 -15.39 -92.97
C GLU A 19 -2.36 -14.92 -91.58
N ASP A 20 -1.42 -14.68 -90.67
CA ASP A 20 -1.62 -14.51 -89.22
C ASP A 20 -2.03 -13.08 -88.81
N GLU A 21 -3.23 -12.63 -89.23
CA GLU A 21 -3.83 -11.38 -88.75
C GLU A 21 -5.03 -11.61 -87.80
N SER A 22 -5.74 -12.75 -87.91
CA SER A 22 -6.97 -13.00 -87.12
C SER A 22 -6.74 -13.29 -85.63
N LEU A 23 -5.53 -13.70 -85.23
CA LEU A 23 -5.26 -14.06 -83.82
C LEU A 23 -5.09 -12.82 -82.94
N GLY A 24 -4.58 -11.72 -83.51
CA GLY A 24 -4.36 -10.46 -82.80
C GLY A 24 -5.67 -9.81 -82.33
N ASP A 25 -6.64 -9.68 -83.24
CA ASP A 25 -7.94 -9.06 -82.94
C ASP A 25 -8.73 -9.85 -81.88
N HIS A 26 -8.71 -11.19 -81.92
CA HIS A 26 -9.45 -12.00 -80.95
C HIS A 26 -8.81 -11.95 -79.54
N ILE A 27 -7.48 -11.85 -79.45
CA ILE A 27 -6.78 -11.59 -78.18
C ILE A 27 -7.07 -10.17 -77.68
N LEU A 28 -7.18 -9.18 -78.58
CA LEU A 28 -7.58 -7.82 -78.24
C LEU A 28 -9.01 -7.76 -77.67
N GLU A 29 -9.94 -8.49 -78.29
CA GLU A 29 -11.35 -8.60 -77.86
C GLU A 29 -11.49 -9.34 -76.52
N GLU A 30 -10.73 -10.43 -76.29
CA GLU A 30 -10.61 -11.06 -74.97
C GLU A 30 -10.00 -10.11 -73.92
N MET A 31 -8.99 -9.32 -74.28
CA MET A 31 -8.35 -8.37 -73.36
C MET A 31 -9.24 -7.17 -73.03
N GLU A 32 -10.01 -6.62 -73.98
CA GLU A 32 -11.03 -5.61 -73.69
C GLU A 32 -12.16 -6.20 -72.83
N SER A 33 -12.64 -7.41 -73.13
CA SER A 33 -13.64 -8.09 -72.30
C SER A 33 -13.13 -8.36 -70.87
N PHE A 34 -11.85 -8.67 -70.69
CA PHE A 34 -11.24 -8.88 -69.38
C PHE A 34 -11.04 -7.57 -68.60
N LEU A 35 -10.70 -6.47 -69.30
CA LEU A 35 -10.65 -5.14 -68.70
C LEU A 35 -12.04 -4.66 -68.27
N VAL A 36 -13.09 -4.97 -69.05
CA VAL A 36 -14.49 -4.69 -68.67
C VAL A 36 -14.93 -5.52 -67.46
N ASP A 37 -14.60 -6.82 -67.38
CA ASP A 37 -14.86 -7.63 -66.15
C ASP A 37 -14.14 -7.04 -64.92
N ILE A 38 -12.90 -6.56 -65.10
CA ILE A 38 -12.15 -5.89 -64.03
C ILE A 38 -12.84 -4.59 -63.58
N ASP A 39 -13.29 -3.74 -64.50
CA ASP A 39 -13.97 -2.48 -64.17
C ASP A 39 -15.36 -2.72 -63.55
N GLU A 40 -16.15 -3.67 -64.07
CA GLU A 40 -17.42 -4.08 -63.45
C GLU A 40 -17.19 -4.63 -62.03
N ARG A 41 -16.16 -5.45 -61.82
CA ARG A 41 -15.84 -6.01 -60.50
C ARG A 41 -15.22 -4.97 -59.55
N LEU A 42 -14.54 -3.95 -60.07
CA LEU A 42 -14.14 -2.77 -59.30
C LEU A 42 -15.34 -1.90 -58.90
N ILE A 43 -16.31 -1.69 -59.80
CA ILE A 43 -17.57 -0.99 -59.50
C ILE A 43 -18.36 -1.76 -58.45
N ILE A 44 -18.52 -3.08 -58.59
CA ILE A 44 -19.20 -3.95 -57.61
C ILE A 44 -18.45 -3.94 -56.26
N SER A 45 -17.12 -4.10 -56.27
CA SER A 45 -16.29 -4.04 -55.06
C SER A 45 -16.41 -2.70 -54.35
N ARG A 46 -16.46 -1.59 -55.10
CA ARG A 46 -16.68 -0.25 -54.56
C ARG A 46 -18.09 -0.09 -54.00
N MET A 47 -19.13 -0.52 -54.72
CA MET A 47 -20.51 -0.46 -54.24
C MET A 47 -20.73 -1.30 -52.97
N VAL A 48 -20.10 -2.49 -52.89
CA VAL A 48 -20.11 -3.32 -51.68
C VAL A 48 -19.32 -2.63 -50.56
N SER A 49 -18.14 -2.08 -50.84
CA SER A 49 -17.34 -1.34 -49.85
C SER A 49 -18.09 -0.13 -49.29
N ASP A 50 -18.65 0.72 -50.16
CA ASP A 50 -19.45 1.89 -49.81
C ASP A 50 -20.73 1.49 -49.03
N SER A 51 -21.34 0.34 -49.37
CA SER A 51 -22.50 -0.21 -48.63
C SER A 51 -22.14 -0.75 -47.25
N VAL A 52 -20.98 -1.42 -47.12
CA VAL A 52 -20.47 -1.92 -45.83
C VAL A 52 -20.04 -0.75 -44.94
N ILE A 53 -19.33 0.24 -45.48
CA ILE A 53 -18.96 1.47 -44.76
C ILE A 53 -20.22 2.21 -44.30
N LYS A 54 -21.21 2.38 -45.18
CA LYS A 54 -22.49 2.99 -44.81
C LYS A 54 -23.24 2.18 -43.75
N GLY A 55 -23.26 0.86 -43.84
CA GLY A 55 -23.83 -0.01 -42.80
C GLY A 55 -23.14 0.13 -41.44
N MET A 56 -21.81 0.21 -41.43
CA MET A 56 -21.01 0.45 -40.22
C MET A 56 -21.23 1.85 -39.65
N VAL A 57 -21.27 2.89 -40.50
CA VAL A 57 -21.55 4.28 -40.08
C VAL A 57 -22.96 4.38 -39.48
N ASN A 58 -23.98 3.85 -40.16
CA ASN A 58 -25.35 3.81 -39.64
C ASN A 58 -25.44 3.06 -38.30
N ALA A 59 -24.76 1.91 -38.14
CA ALA A 59 -24.77 1.16 -36.88
C ALA A 59 -24.03 1.88 -35.74
N VAL A 60 -22.97 2.65 -36.06
CA VAL A 60 -22.28 3.51 -35.09
C VAL A 60 -23.11 4.75 -34.74
N GLU A 61 -23.84 5.33 -35.70
CA GLU A 61 -24.77 6.43 -35.50
C GLU A 61 -25.97 6.02 -34.63
N GLU A 62 -26.54 4.83 -34.89
CA GLU A 62 -27.62 4.25 -34.09
C GLU A 62 -27.15 3.89 -32.66
N GLN A 63 -25.96 3.28 -32.50
CA GLN A 63 -25.37 3.05 -31.18
C GLN A 63 -25.00 4.36 -30.44
N ALA A 64 -24.61 5.42 -31.17
CA ALA A 64 -24.37 6.73 -30.58
C ALA A 64 -25.69 7.37 -30.13
N ALA A 65 -26.74 7.31 -30.95
CA ALA A 65 -28.07 7.80 -30.61
C ALA A 65 -28.68 7.05 -29.40
N GLU A 66 -28.53 5.73 -29.34
CA GLU A 66 -28.95 4.92 -28.18
C GLU A 66 -28.21 5.34 -26.90
N ARG A 67 -26.88 5.51 -26.96
CA ARG A 67 -26.08 5.98 -25.82
C ARG A 67 -26.43 7.42 -25.41
N ILE A 68 -26.72 8.31 -26.37
CA ILE A 68 -27.16 9.67 -26.10
C ILE A 68 -28.53 9.63 -25.40
N ALA A 69 -29.51 8.89 -25.93
CA ALA A 69 -30.82 8.74 -25.32
C ALA A 69 -30.74 8.10 -23.91
N GLN A 70 -29.86 7.12 -23.71
CA GLN A 70 -29.58 6.55 -22.38
C GLN A 70 -29.00 7.62 -21.43
N LYS A 71 -28.03 8.44 -21.88
CA LYS A 71 -27.43 9.50 -21.07
C LYS A 71 -28.38 10.68 -20.84
N GLU A 72 -29.28 10.99 -21.76
CA GLU A 72 -30.36 11.93 -21.55
C GLU A 72 -31.36 11.41 -20.51
N LEU A 73 -31.69 10.11 -20.54
CA LEU A 73 -32.54 9.47 -19.53
C LEU A 73 -31.87 9.46 -18.14
N GLU A 74 -30.56 9.18 -18.07
CA GLU A 74 -29.77 9.33 -16.84
C GLU A 74 -29.76 10.79 -16.35
N VAL A 75 -29.56 11.77 -17.24
CA VAL A 75 -29.59 13.21 -16.90
C VAL A 75 -31.00 13.65 -16.47
N VAL A 76 -32.07 13.08 -17.03
CA VAL A 76 -33.45 13.31 -16.55
C VAL A 76 -33.67 12.66 -15.18
N GLY A 77 -33.12 11.46 -14.93
CA GLY A 77 -33.12 10.81 -13.61
C GLY A 77 -32.36 11.61 -12.55
N LEU A 78 -31.16 12.11 -12.88
CA LEU A 78 -30.34 12.95 -12.01
C LEU A 78 -30.97 14.33 -11.80
N LYS A 79 -31.56 14.95 -12.83
CA LYS A 79 -32.39 16.15 -12.67
C LYS A 79 -33.59 15.89 -11.77
N LYS A 80 -34.24 14.72 -11.88
CA LYS A 80 -35.33 14.34 -10.99
C LYS A 80 -34.84 14.20 -9.55
N MET A 81 -33.75 13.49 -9.28
CA MET A 81 -33.14 13.43 -7.95
C MET A 81 -32.79 14.83 -7.41
N LEU A 82 -32.28 15.73 -8.26
CA LEU A 82 -31.96 17.11 -7.88
C LEU A 82 -33.20 17.97 -7.63
N TYR A 83 -34.34 17.66 -8.26
CA TYR A 83 -35.65 18.22 -7.91
C TYR A 83 -36.21 17.60 -6.63
N ASP A 84 -36.11 16.29 -6.44
CA ASP A 84 -36.60 15.57 -5.25
C ASP A 84 -35.82 16.03 -4.00
N CYS A 85 -34.51 16.30 -4.10
CA CYS A 85 -33.70 16.99 -3.08
C CYS A 85 -34.06 18.48 -2.86
N ARG A 86 -34.90 19.07 -3.72
CA ARG A 86 -35.33 20.48 -3.64
C ARG A 86 -36.79 20.65 -3.21
N VAL A 87 -37.60 19.60 -3.30
CA VAL A 87 -39.04 19.57 -2.93
C VAL A 87 -39.28 19.65 -1.40
N GLY A 88 -38.24 19.90 -0.61
CA GLY A 88 -38.36 20.37 0.77
C GLY A 88 -38.64 21.88 0.93
N SER A 89 -38.55 22.70 -0.12
CA SER A 89 -38.82 24.15 -0.02
C SER A 89 -39.23 24.80 -1.35
N ASP A 90 -40.52 25.05 -1.53
CA ASP A 90 -41.04 25.86 -2.67
C ASP A 90 -41.78 27.15 -2.25
N GLU A 91 -41.54 27.62 -1.02
CA GLU A 91 -41.91 28.98 -0.56
C GLU A 91 -40.75 30.00 -0.66
N ALA A 92 -39.59 29.59 -1.20
CA ALA A 92 -38.39 30.43 -1.36
C ALA A 92 -38.46 31.42 -2.56
N LYS A 93 -39.65 31.70 -3.12
CA LYS A 93 -39.85 32.43 -4.40
C LYS A 93 -39.73 33.97 -4.33
N MET A 94 -39.12 34.55 -3.29
CA MET A 94 -39.13 36.01 -3.04
C MET A 94 -37.77 36.70 -2.80
N LEU A 95 -36.63 35.98 -2.85
CA LEU A 95 -35.31 36.56 -2.49
C LEU A 95 -34.16 36.25 -3.47
N TRP A 96 -34.43 36.26 -4.78
CA TRP A 96 -33.40 36.17 -5.83
C TRP A 96 -33.49 37.38 -6.80
N SER A 97 -33.25 38.59 -6.27
CA SER A 97 -33.33 39.84 -7.04
C SER A 97 -32.37 40.95 -6.58
N SER A 98 -31.08 40.63 -6.43
CA SER A 98 -30.01 41.63 -6.63
C SER A 98 -28.66 41.00 -6.97
N VAL A 99 -27.79 41.79 -7.60
CA VAL A 99 -26.38 41.49 -7.96
C VAL A 99 -26.17 40.30 -8.91
N ASN A 100 -26.32 40.56 -10.21
CA ASN A 100 -25.65 39.77 -11.25
C ASN A 100 -24.16 40.16 -11.37
N HIS A 101 -23.40 39.32 -12.08
CA HIS A 101 -22.08 39.59 -12.69
C HIS A 101 -20.86 39.63 -11.74
N HIS A 102 -20.20 38.48 -11.59
CA HIS A 102 -19.04 38.25 -12.47
C HIS A 102 -18.77 36.76 -12.72
N GLU A 103 -18.53 36.42 -13.99
CA GLU A 103 -17.82 35.19 -14.41
C GLU A 103 -16.30 35.47 -14.37
N PRO A 104 -15.43 34.47 -14.14
CA PRO A 104 -15.06 33.58 -15.25
C PRO A 104 -14.74 32.10 -14.91
N HIS A 105 -14.75 31.28 -15.96
CA HIS A 105 -14.05 30.00 -16.20
C HIS A 105 -13.40 29.19 -15.04
N GLU A 106 -13.92 27.97 -14.89
CA GLU A 106 -13.22 26.66 -14.97
C GLU A 106 -11.97 26.30 -14.13
N THR A 107 -11.89 24.99 -13.84
CA THR A 107 -10.68 24.24 -13.40
C THR A 107 -10.06 24.61 -12.05
N ALA A 108 -10.77 24.30 -10.97
CA ALA A 108 -10.15 23.97 -9.68
C ALA A 108 -10.81 22.72 -9.07
N THR A 109 -10.02 21.66 -8.84
CA THR A 109 -10.47 20.40 -8.22
C THR A 109 -10.99 20.64 -6.80
N HIS A 110 -12.19 20.13 -6.47
CA HIS A 110 -12.72 20.15 -5.11
C HIS A 110 -11.94 19.23 -4.15
N HIS A 111 -10.78 19.69 -3.68
CA HIS A 111 -10.22 19.21 -2.42
C HIS A 111 -10.97 19.87 -1.26
N PHE A 112 -11.84 19.10 -0.60
CA PHE A 112 -12.31 19.45 0.74
C PHE A 112 -11.11 19.40 1.71
N PRO A 113 -10.87 20.42 2.56
CA PRO A 113 -9.80 20.35 3.55
C PRO A 113 -10.16 19.39 4.69
N ASP A 114 -9.30 18.41 4.96
CA ASP A 114 -9.38 17.50 6.12
C ASP A 114 -9.01 18.17 7.46
N SER A 115 -9.24 19.48 7.58
CA SER A 115 -8.78 20.32 8.69
C SER A 115 -9.95 20.85 9.54
N ILE A 116 -10.74 19.94 10.13
CA ILE A 116 -11.71 20.25 11.19
C ILE A 116 -11.29 19.57 12.51
N VAL A 117 -10.00 19.73 12.86
CA VAL A 117 -9.44 19.42 14.19
C VAL A 117 -8.61 20.60 14.68
N GLU A 118 -9.20 21.79 14.66
CA GLU A 118 -8.89 22.94 15.54
C GLU A 118 -9.82 24.12 15.18
N ASN A 119 -11.04 24.12 15.73
CA ASN A 119 -11.87 25.33 15.80
C ASN A 119 -12.54 25.49 17.17
N ASP A 120 -11.90 24.94 18.21
CA ASP A 120 -12.31 24.99 19.62
C ASP A 120 -11.95 26.34 20.27
N ARG A 121 -12.00 27.41 19.47
CA ARG A 121 -11.66 28.77 19.87
C ARG A 121 -12.67 29.73 19.25
N TYR A 122 -13.54 30.27 20.09
CA TYR A 122 -14.56 31.27 19.75
C TYR A 122 -15.86 30.80 19.06
N ILE A 123 -16.37 29.61 19.41
CA ILE A 123 -17.82 29.35 19.30
C ILE A 123 -18.52 30.03 20.49
N VAL A 124 -18.98 31.27 20.27
CA VAL A 124 -19.97 31.95 21.14
C VAL A 124 -21.27 31.15 21.01
N SER A 125 -21.79 30.59 22.12
CA SER A 125 -23.00 29.77 22.05
C SER A 125 -24.22 30.62 21.65
N VAL A 126 -25.19 30.01 20.95
CA VAL A 126 -26.42 30.70 20.54
C VAL A 126 -27.14 31.27 21.76
N ASP A 127 -27.15 30.54 22.87
CA ASP A 127 -27.67 30.96 24.18
C ASP A 127 -26.97 32.23 24.70
N SER A 128 -25.64 32.32 24.62
CA SER A 128 -24.91 33.52 25.07
C SER A 128 -25.20 34.76 24.19
N LEU A 129 -25.40 34.57 22.88
CA LEU A 129 -25.84 35.63 21.98
C LEU A 129 -27.31 36.04 22.25
N GLN A 130 -28.18 35.07 22.54
CA GLN A 130 -29.58 35.30 22.90
C GLN A 130 -29.72 36.10 24.21
N ILE A 131 -28.85 35.84 25.20
CA ILE A 131 -28.77 36.57 26.47
C ILE A 131 -28.32 38.02 26.22
N GLU A 132 -27.20 38.24 25.53
CA GLU A 132 -26.69 39.60 25.22
C GLU A 132 -27.74 40.44 24.48
N VAL A 133 -28.37 39.90 23.43
CA VAL A 133 -29.43 40.60 22.68
C VAL A 133 -30.65 40.92 23.56
N HIS A 134 -30.98 40.06 24.54
CA HIS A 134 -32.01 40.34 25.54
C HIS A 134 -31.61 41.46 26.52
N GLU A 135 -30.37 41.50 26.98
CA GLU A 135 -29.91 42.58 27.87
C GLU A 135 -29.92 43.93 27.15
N GLN A 136 -29.47 43.97 25.89
CA GLN A 136 -29.51 45.19 25.06
C GLN A 136 -30.95 45.66 24.77
N LEU A 137 -31.89 44.75 24.47
CA LEU A 137 -33.31 45.09 24.34
C LEU A 137 -33.89 45.65 25.66
N ASN A 138 -33.56 45.04 26.80
CA ASN A 138 -34.01 45.52 28.11
C ASN A 138 -33.39 46.87 28.50
N LEU A 139 -32.15 47.16 28.10
CA LEU A 139 -31.52 48.49 28.23
C LEU A 139 -32.24 49.53 27.37
N LEU A 140 -32.51 49.22 26.10
CA LEU A 140 -33.28 50.10 25.20
C LEU A 140 -34.68 50.42 25.78
N LYS A 141 -35.36 49.42 26.36
CA LYS A 141 -36.66 49.61 27.04
C LYS A 141 -36.56 50.53 28.26
N LYS A 142 -35.44 50.49 29.01
CA LYS A 142 -35.21 51.41 30.14
C LYS A 142 -35.01 52.85 29.66
N GLU A 143 -34.27 53.09 28.58
CA GLU A 143 -34.09 54.44 28.03
C GLU A 143 -35.38 55.01 27.43
N ILE A 144 -36.16 54.21 26.69
CA ILE A 144 -37.49 54.62 26.19
C ILE A 144 -38.40 55.06 27.35
N ASN A 145 -38.36 54.36 28.49
CA ASN A 145 -39.13 54.72 29.69
C ASN A 145 -38.61 55.98 30.41
N LYS A 146 -37.29 56.24 30.41
CA LYS A 146 -36.74 57.52 30.92
C LYS A 146 -37.21 58.71 30.09
N ILE A 147 -37.19 58.58 28.75
CA ILE A 147 -37.68 59.61 27.83
C ILE A 147 -39.17 59.88 28.06
N ARG A 148 -39.98 58.83 28.26
CA ARG A 148 -41.41 58.92 28.62
C ARG A 148 -41.67 59.64 29.95
N GLY A 149 -40.83 59.44 30.96
CA GLY A 149 -40.98 60.12 32.25
C GLY A 149 -40.65 61.63 32.20
N SER A 150 -39.69 61.99 31.35
CA SER A 150 -39.10 63.34 31.30
C SER A 150 -40.02 64.43 30.71
N SER A 151 -41.07 64.05 29.98
CA SER A 151 -41.97 65.01 29.30
C SER A 151 -43.01 65.72 30.20
N SER A 152 -43.01 65.48 31.51
CA SER A 152 -43.93 66.13 32.46
C SER A 152 -43.44 67.50 32.93
N ILE A 153 -43.48 68.51 32.04
CA ILE A 153 -43.05 69.90 32.35
C ILE A 153 -43.94 70.51 33.45
N ARG A 154 -43.47 70.42 34.70
CA ARG A 154 -44.09 71.02 35.89
C ARG A 154 -43.88 72.54 35.89
N ARG A 155 -44.74 73.27 35.17
CA ARG A 155 -44.70 74.73 35.08
C ARG A 155 -44.98 75.39 36.44
N ILE A 156 -43.93 75.70 37.18
CA ILE A 156 -43.99 76.59 38.34
C ILE A 156 -44.00 78.03 37.83
N ASN A 157 -45.01 78.81 38.23
CA ASN A 157 -44.96 80.27 38.24
C ASN A 157 -45.89 80.78 39.34
N SER A 158 -45.53 81.91 39.96
CA SER A 158 -46.20 82.43 41.17
C SER A 158 -47.41 83.31 40.83
N GLY A 159 -48.22 83.60 41.85
CA GLY A 159 -49.61 84.03 41.69
C GLY A 159 -49.85 85.47 41.23
N SER A 160 -51.03 85.67 40.63
CA SER A 160 -51.84 86.88 40.73
C SER A 160 -53.30 86.52 40.41
N ASP A 161 -54.25 87.38 40.81
CA ASP A 161 -55.67 87.09 40.83
C ASP A 161 -56.44 87.38 39.52
N LEU A 162 -57.69 86.92 39.53
CA LEU A 162 -58.83 87.35 38.70
C LEU A 162 -58.92 86.89 37.22
N VAL A 163 -59.75 85.85 37.04
CA VAL A 163 -60.87 85.79 36.08
C VAL A 163 -60.59 86.09 34.60
N GLY A 164 -60.65 85.01 33.81
CA GLY A 164 -61.63 84.97 32.71
C GLY A 164 -61.13 85.12 31.28
N LEU A 165 -60.58 84.04 30.72
CA LEU A 165 -60.95 83.54 29.38
C LEU A 165 -60.39 82.11 29.18
N SER A 166 -61.26 81.15 28.85
CA SER A 166 -60.86 79.77 28.52
C SER A 166 -60.69 79.64 27.00
N GLY A 167 -59.60 79.01 26.54
CA GLY A 167 -59.25 79.03 25.11
C GLY A 167 -58.09 78.13 24.69
N ILE A 168 -58.33 76.81 24.73
CA ILE A 168 -57.72 75.79 23.84
C ILE A 168 -56.18 75.76 23.75
N LEU A 169 -55.57 74.73 24.35
CA LEU A 169 -54.68 73.80 23.63
C LEU A 169 -54.43 72.55 24.49
N GLN A 170 -54.99 71.41 24.07
CA GLN A 170 -54.81 70.11 24.71
C GLN A 170 -53.87 69.27 23.83
N GLU A 171 -52.68 68.96 24.33
CA GLU A 171 -51.63 68.33 23.53
C GLU A 171 -51.71 66.79 23.59
N ASN A 172 -52.19 66.17 22.51
CA ASN A 172 -52.40 64.72 22.42
C ASN A 172 -51.08 63.95 22.24
N MET A 173 -50.33 63.79 23.33
CA MET A 173 -49.10 62.98 23.40
C MET A 173 -49.25 61.47 23.70
N PRO A 174 -50.33 60.92 24.30
CA PRO A 174 -50.37 59.49 24.68
C PRO A 174 -50.26 58.50 23.50
N GLU A 175 -50.97 58.75 22.40
CA GLU A 175 -51.20 57.74 21.36
C GLU A 175 -49.92 57.31 20.62
N LYS A 176 -48.97 58.24 20.40
CA LYS A 176 -47.70 57.94 19.70
C LYS A 176 -46.84 56.93 20.46
N TRP A 177 -46.85 56.96 21.79
CA TRP A 177 -46.07 56.02 22.61
C TRP A 177 -46.60 54.58 22.56
N ILE A 178 -47.91 54.40 22.33
CA ILE A 178 -48.51 53.07 22.15
C ILE A 178 -47.98 52.38 20.89
N TYR A 179 -47.74 53.14 19.80
CA TYR A 179 -47.10 52.62 18.59
C TYR A 179 -45.62 52.26 18.82
N VAL A 180 -44.90 53.01 19.67
CA VAL A 180 -43.50 52.70 20.03
C VAL A 180 -43.43 51.42 20.86
N ASP A 181 -44.28 51.25 21.87
CA ASP A 181 -44.34 50.02 22.66
C ASP A 181 -44.70 48.81 21.80
N LYS A 182 -45.69 48.95 20.91
CA LYS A 182 -46.07 47.89 19.98
C LYS A 182 -44.95 47.54 18.98
N ALA A 183 -44.18 48.53 18.50
CA ALA A 183 -43.02 48.28 17.66
C ALA A 183 -41.89 47.57 18.44
N PHE A 184 -41.71 47.89 19.72
CA PHE A 184 -40.73 47.23 20.59
C PHE A 184 -41.08 45.76 20.85
N GLU A 185 -42.32 45.44 21.24
CA GLU A 185 -42.71 44.04 21.46
C GLU A 185 -42.67 43.23 20.14
N ASN A 186 -43.13 43.82 19.02
CA ASN A 186 -42.98 43.19 17.70
C ASN A 186 -41.51 42.88 17.34
N LEU A 187 -40.58 43.78 17.67
CA LEU A 187 -39.14 43.56 17.46
C LEU A 187 -38.63 42.42 18.36
N LYS A 188 -39.04 42.38 19.63
CA LYS A 188 -38.71 41.29 20.55
C LYS A 188 -39.25 39.94 20.06
N ASP A 189 -40.53 39.86 19.67
CA ASP A 189 -41.14 38.64 19.13
C ASP A 189 -40.43 38.16 17.86
N THR A 190 -39.94 39.09 17.02
CA THR A 190 -39.14 38.78 15.83
C THR A 190 -37.79 38.18 16.21
N VAL A 191 -37.09 38.74 17.20
CA VAL A 191 -35.83 38.20 17.74
C VAL A 191 -36.04 36.83 18.40
N ASP A 192 -37.06 36.69 19.25
CA ASP A 192 -37.41 35.43 19.91
C ASP A 192 -37.74 34.32 18.89
N THR A 193 -38.31 34.69 17.74
CA THR A 193 -38.59 33.76 16.63
C THR A 193 -37.32 33.41 15.85
N PHE A 194 -36.40 34.36 15.68
CA PHE A 194 -35.10 34.13 15.03
C PHE A 194 -34.21 33.21 15.88
N CYS A 195 -34.08 33.45 17.18
CA CYS A 195 -33.31 32.60 18.09
C CYS A 195 -33.82 31.16 18.09
N ARG A 196 -35.12 30.92 18.29
CA ARG A 196 -35.71 29.57 18.25
C ARG A 196 -35.50 28.86 16.91
N LYS A 197 -35.46 29.59 15.80
CA LYS A 197 -35.12 29.02 14.47
C LYS A 197 -33.64 28.66 14.37
N MET A 198 -32.75 29.45 14.98
CA MET A 198 -31.31 29.18 15.06
C MET A 198 -30.98 28.01 15.99
N GLU A 199 -31.66 27.90 17.14
CA GLU A 199 -31.61 26.75 18.05
C GLU A 199 -32.02 25.45 17.35
N PHE A 200 -33.13 25.47 16.58
CA PHE A 200 -33.57 24.32 15.80
C PHE A 200 -32.56 23.92 14.71
N MET A 201 -31.94 24.90 14.04
CA MET A 201 -30.88 24.66 13.07
C MET A 201 -29.64 24.02 13.72
N ASP A 202 -29.18 24.54 14.85
CA ASP A 202 -28.06 23.97 15.63
C ASP A 202 -28.35 22.53 16.07
N GLN A 203 -29.54 22.25 16.63
CA GLN A 203 -29.95 20.89 17.02
C GLN A 203 -30.01 19.94 15.83
N SER A 204 -30.56 20.38 14.69
CA SER A 204 -30.58 19.58 13.46
C SER A 204 -29.19 19.29 12.91
N SER A 205 -28.26 20.25 13.00
CA SER A 205 -26.87 20.05 12.57
C SER A 205 -26.15 19.03 13.45
N LYS A 206 -26.31 19.10 14.77
CA LYS A 206 -25.76 18.15 15.74
C LYS A 206 -26.30 16.74 15.55
N ALA A 207 -27.60 16.59 15.26
CA ALA A 207 -28.19 15.31 14.90
C ALA A 207 -27.53 14.72 13.63
N SER A 208 -27.51 15.48 12.53
CA SER A 208 -26.93 15.02 11.25
C SER A 208 -25.43 14.69 11.36
N LEU A 209 -24.67 15.42 12.18
CA LEU A 209 -23.26 15.15 12.45
C LEU A 209 -23.08 13.83 13.22
N SER A 210 -23.96 13.53 14.18
CA SER A 210 -23.92 12.28 14.93
C SER A 210 -24.27 11.05 14.06
N GLU A 211 -25.24 11.17 13.16
CA GLU A 211 -25.58 10.14 12.18
C GLU A 211 -24.43 9.91 11.19
N TRP A 212 -23.85 11.00 10.65
CA TRP A 212 -22.70 10.92 9.73
C TRP A 212 -21.46 10.29 10.37
N GLN A 213 -21.19 10.59 11.64
CA GLN A 213 -20.07 10.00 12.37
C GLN A 213 -20.32 8.52 12.71
N GLN A 214 -21.57 8.12 12.98
CA GLN A 214 -21.94 6.72 13.20
C GLN A 214 -21.85 5.89 11.90
N GLU A 215 -22.24 6.45 10.76
CA GLU A 215 -22.06 5.87 9.42
C GLU A 215 -20.55 5.68 9.10
N LEU A 216 -19.72 6.66 9.46
CA LEU A 216 -18.26 6.59 9.28
C LEU A 216 -17.62 5.48 10.14
N GLU A 217 -18.02 5.33 11.40
CA GLU A 217 -17.56 4.23 12.27
C GLU A 217 -18.01 2.86 11.73
N PHE A 218 -19.27 2.74 11.30
CA PHE A 218 -19.83 1.51 10.71
C PHE A 218 -19.11 1.10 9.42
N ARG A 219 -18.90 2.06 8.51
CA ARG A 219 -18.12 1.86 7.29
C ARG A 219 -16.68 1.41 7.60
N SER A 220 -16.03 2.04 8.58
CA SER A 220 -14.68 1.67 9.01
C SER A 220 -14.60 0.25 9.58
N GLU A 221 -15.67 -0.24 10.22
CA GLU A 221 -15.77 -1.63 10.68
C GLU A 221 -16.00 -2.62 9.53
N ILE A 222 -16.83 -2.27 8.54
CA ILE A 222 -16.98 -3.07 7.31
C ILE A 222 -15.65 -3.17 6.55
N GLU A 223 -14.93 -2.05 6.38
CA GLU A 223 -13.64 -2.03 5.72
C GLU A 223 -12.60 -2.90 6.48
N ARG A 224 -12.57 -2.84 7.82
CA ARG A 224 -11.79 -3.78 8.66
C ARG A 224 -12.17 -5.24 8.42
N MET A 225 -13.46 -5.56 8.42
CA MET A 225 -13.96 -6.94 8.28
C MET A 225 -13.63 -7.50 6.88
N VAL A 226 -13.80 -6.72 5.82
CA VAL A 226 -13.47 -7.12 4.44
C VAL A 226 -11.96 -7.35 4.27
N ILE A 227 -11.12 -6.44 4.79
CA ILE A 227 -9.66 -6.60 4.75
C ILE A 227 -9.22 -7.85 5.54
N SER A 228 -9.75 -8.04 6.75
CA SER A 228 -9.45 -9.20 7.59
C SER A 228 -9.84 -10.52 6.92
N ASN A 229 -11.02 -10.59 6.30
CA ASN A 229 -11.49 -11.79 5.61
C ASN A 229 -10.69 -12.07 4.32
N GLY A 230 -10.27 -11.02 3.60
CA GLY A 230 -9.37 -11.15 2.45
C GLY A 230 -7.99 -11.69 2.83
N ILE A 231 -7.39 -11.16 3.90
CA ILE A 231 -6.11 -11.66 4.45
C ILE A 231 -6.25 -13.12 4.91
N TRP A 232 -7.32 -13.44 5.65
CA TRP A 232 -7.58 -14.80 6.11
C TRP A 232 -7.73 -15.80 4.96
N SER A 233 -8.49 -15.44 3.92
CA SER A 233 -8.66 -16.30 2.73
C SER A 233 -7.35 -16.52 1.98
N LEU A 234 -6.51 -15.47 1.82
CA LEU A 234 -5.19 -15.59 1.20
C LEU A 234 -4.25 -16.46 2.05
N GLN A 235 -4.28 -16.32 3.38
CA GLN A 235 -3.46 -17.13 4.28
C GLN A 235 -3.85 -18.61 4.21
N GLN A 236 -5.15 -18.94 4.18
CA GLN A 236 -5.62 -20.31 4.00
C GLN A 236 -5.22 -20.88 2.63
N GLU A 237 -5.32 -20.11 1.55
CA GLU A 237 -4.90 -20.55 0.21
C GLU A 237 -3.38 -20.80 0.12
N ILE A 238 -2.58 -19.99 0.80
CA ILE A 238 -1.12 -20.16 0.90
C ILE A 238 -0.76 -21.37 1.76
N GLU A 239 -1.37 -21.54 2.94
CA GLU A 239 -1.10 -22.68 3.82
C GLU A 239 -1.52 -23.99 3.12
N GLN A 240 -2.67 -24.05 2.45
CA GLN A 240 -3.10 -25.24 1.69
C GLN A 240 -2.13 -25.58 0.55
N LYS A 241 -1.70 -24.59 -0.25
CA LYS A 241 -0.71 -24.80 -1.32
C LYS A 241 0.65 -25.24 -0.80
N LEU A 242 1.04 -24.84 0.41
CA LEU A 242 2.28 -25.27 1.05
C LEU A 242 2.21 -26.75 1.49
N TRP A 243 1.06 -27.19 2.03
CA TRP A 243 0.82 -28.61 2.35
C TRP A 243 0.79 -29.50 1.11
N ASP A 244 0.14 -29.06 0.02
CA ASP A 244 0.08 -29.80 -1.25
C ASP A 244 1.48 -30.03 -1.87
N LEU A 245 2.42 -29.09 -1.69
CA LEU A 245 3.82 -29.24 -2.10
C LEU A 245 4.58 -30.23 -1.21
N ASP A 246 4.51 -30.08 0.12
CA ASP A 246 5.41 -30.81 1.02
C ASP A 246 5.12 -32.31 1.08
N ASP A 247 3.86 -32.75 0.95
CA ASP A 247 3.55 -34.19 0.96
C ASP A 247 3.79 -34.90 -0.39
N SER A 248 3.92 -34.14 -1.48
CA SER A 248 4.08 -34.67 -2.85
C SER A 248 5.53 -34.68 -3.36
N GLU A 249 6.31 -33.61 -3.14
CA GLU A 249 7.68 -33.49 -3.66
C GLU A 249 8.76 -33.99 -2.68
N SER A 250 8.62 -33.74 -1.37
CA SER A 250 9.69 -33.98 -0.38
C SER A 250 10.19 -35.44 -0.38
N ARG A 251 9.24 -36.39 -0.35
CA ARG A 251 9.50 -37.85 -0.30
C ARG A 251 10.07 -38.41 -1.60
N ASN A 252 9.75 -37.79 -2.73
CA ASN A 252 10.30 -38.18 -4.03
C ASN A 252 11.71 -37.62 -4.23
N CYS A 253 11.91 -36.34 -3.92
CA CYS A 253 13.17 -35.62 -4.13
C CYS A 253 14.33 -36.23 -3.34
N PHE A 254 14.11 -36.60 -2.07
CA PHE A 254 15.16 -37.22 -1.23
C PHE A 254 15.61 -38.59 -1.75
N ASN A 255 14.67 -39.43 -2.21
CA ASN A 255 15.00 -40.74 -2.79
C ASN A 255 15.74 -40.58 -4.12
N GLN A 256 15.27 -39.69 -5.01
CA GLN A 256 15.95 -39.39 -6.27
C GLN A 256 17.37 -38.84 -6.05
N PHE A 257 17.59 -37.97 -5.06
CA PHE A 257 18.93 -37.48 -4.71
C PHE A 257 19.87 -38.63 -4.33
N LYS A 258 19.40 -39.58 -3.53
CA LYS A 258 20.16 -40.76 -3.09
C LYS A 258 20.53 -41.65 -4.27
N ASP A 259 19.59 -41.92 -5.17
CA ASP A 259 19.80 -42.80 -6.34
C ASP A 259 20.67 -42.14 -7.42
N ILE A 260 20.56 -40.82 -7.62
CA ILE A 260 21.46 -40.04 -8.48
C ILE A 260 22.87 -40.00 -7.89
N SER A 261 23.01 -39.92 -6.56
CA SER A 261 24.29 -39.94 -5.86
C SER A 261 24.99 -41.30 -5.93
N SER A 262 24.27 -42.42 -5.78
CA SER A 262 24.85 -43.77 -5.95
C SER A 262 25.27 -44.01 -7.41
N LEU A 263 24.41 -43.72 -8.38
CA LEU A 263 24.71 -43.82 -9.82
C LEU A 263 25.98 -43.03 -10.19
N ARG A 264 26.16 -41.83 -9.63
CA ARG A 264 27.34 -40.99 -9.79
C ARG A 264 28.61 -41.62 -9.18
N GLN A 265 28.51 -42.31 -8.04
CA GLN A 265 29.65 -43.00 -7.40
C GLN A 265 30.04 -44.29 -8.15
N GLU A 266 29.06 -45.05 -8.64
CA GLU A 266 29.29 -46.23 -9.49
C GLU A 266 29.97 -45.82 -10.80
N LEU A 267 29.47 -44.77 -11.46
CA LEU A 267 30.01 -44.27 -12.73
C LEU A 267 31.45 -43.73 -12.59
N ASP A 268 31.77 -43.08 -11.46
CA ASP A 268 33.14 -42.65 -11.12
C ASP A 268 34.08 -43.84 -10.82
N SER A 269 33.55 -44.91 -10.22
CA SER A 269 34.30 -46.16 -9.98
C SER A 269 34.58 -46.92 -11.29
N ILE A 270 33.62 -46.93 -12.22
CA ILE A 270 33.79 -47.43 -13.59
C ILE A 270 34.82 -46.58 -14.34
N PHE A 271 34.76 -45.24 -14.22
CA PHE A 271 35.74 -44.35 -14.85
C PHE A 271 37.18 -44.62 -14.38
N LYS A 272 37.38 -44.81 -13.06
CA LYS A 272 38.69 -45.10 -12.47
C LYS A 272 39.24 -46.44 -12.96
N THR A 273 38.43 -47.50 -12.96
CA THR A 273 38.87 -48.83 -13.43
C THR A 273 39.21 -48.82 -14.93
N LEU A 274 38.42 -48.16 -15.77
CA LEU A 274 38.70 -47.94 -17.20
C LEU A 274 39.97 -47.10 -17.47
N SER A 275 40.41 -46.29 -16.50
CA SER A 275 41.58 -45.44 -16.64
C SER A 275 42.90 -46.15 -16.30
N VAL A 276 42.88 -47.18 -15.44
CA VAL A 276 44.08 -47.91 -15.00
C VAL A 276 44.63 -48.86 -16.06
N SER A 277 43.78 -49.39 -16.96
CA SER A 277 44.13 -50.51 -17.87
C SER A 277 45.13 -50.20 -19.00
N GLU A 278 45.69 -48.98 -19.09
CA GLU A 278 46.51 -48.54 -20.24
C GLU A 278 48.03 -48.49 -19.94
N THR A 279 48.45 -48.58 -18.66
CA THR A 279 49.87 -48.52 -18.26
C THR A 279 50.50 -49.92 -18.15
N GLY A 280 50.81 -50.53 -19.29
CA GLY A 280 51.53 -51.80 -19.33
C GLY A 280 53.04 -51.65 -19.11
N GLN A 281 53.58 -52.22 -18.02
CA GLN A 281 55.01 -52.46 -17.85
C GLN A 281 55.29 -53.89 -17.36
N LEU A 282 56.25 -54.55 -17.99
CA LEU A 282 56.71 -55.91 -17.69
C LEU A 282 57.89 -55.85 -16.71
N LEU A 283 57.76 -56.48 -15.54
CA LEU A 283 58.78 -56.90 -14.55
C LEU A 283 57.98 -57.46 -13.35
N SER A 284 58.35 -58.49 -12.60
CA SER A 284 59.34 -59.58 -12.77
C SER A 284 58.84 -60.80 -11.97
N HIS A 285 59.40 -61.99 -12.18
CA HIS A 285 59.17 -63.09 -11.24
C HIS A 285 59.90 -62.81 -9.91
N GLY A 286 59.20 -62.86 -8.77
CA GLY A 286 59.80 -62.65 -7.45
C GLY A 286 58.81 -62.86 -6.31
N SER A 287 59.14 -63.75 -5.38
CA SER A 287 58.33 -64.15 -4.23
C SER A 287 58.32 -63.11 -3.10
N LEU A 288 57.36 -63.30 -2.18
CA LEU A 288 57.45 -63.09 -0.72
C LEU A 288 56.83 -61.81 -0.12
N GLU A 289 55.96 -62.09 0.88
CA GLU A 289 55.53 -61.36 2.10
C GLU A 289 55.50 -59.81 2.20
N ASN A 290 54.49 -59.37 2.95
CA ASN A 290 54.51 -58.37 4.03
C ASN A 290 55.72 -57.42 4.12
N THR A 291 55.45 -56.11 4.18
CA THR A 291 55.60 -55.31 5.41
C THR A 291 54.76 -54.04 5.28
N GLU A 292 54.35 -53.47 6.41
CA GLU A 292 53.53 -52.26 6.52
C GLU A 292 54.39 -50.97 6.45
N GLU A 293 53.85 -49.86 6.97
CA GLU A 293 54.50 -48.58 7.28
C GLU A 293 54.88 -47.62 6.12
N TRP A 294 54.94 -46.31 6.32
CA TRP A 294 54.07 -45.39 7.11
C TRP A 294 54.45 -43.95 6.74
N CYS A 295 53.50 -43.00 6.78
CA CYS A 295 53.67 -41.74 7.55
C CYS A 295 52.44 -40.83 7.46
N HIS A 296 51.85 -40.50 8.61
CA HIS A 296 50.91 -39.39 8.76
C HIS A 296 51.64 -38.12 9.20
N ASN A 297 50.98 -36.97 9.08
CA ASN A 297 50.93 -36.00 10.19
C ASN A 297 49.44 -35.62 10.39
N LYS A 298 48.82 -35.93 11.55
CA LYS A 298 48.79 -35.17 12.82
C LYS A 298 47.99 -33.85 12.67
N ARG A 299 47.09 -33.45 13.58
CA ARG A 299 46.59 -33.96 14.89
C ARG A 299 45.16 -33.35 15.09
N ALA A 300 44.31 -33.51 16.12
CA ALA A 300 44.27 -34.14 17.45
C ALA A 300 42.77 -34.22 17.88
N ASP A 301 42.30 -34.85 18.96
CA ASP A 301 42.73 -35.96 19.83
C ASP A 301 41.51 -36.37 20.71
N HIS A 302 41.53 -37.57 21.31
CA HIS A 302 40.67 -38.00 22.44
C HIS A 302 39.13 -38.13 22.21
N PHE A 303 38.38 -39.03 22.89
CA PHE A 303 38.71 -40.07 23.89
C PHE A 303 37.90 -41.37 23.66
N HIS A 304 38.29 -42.46 24.34
CA HIS A 304 37.68 -43.79 24.22
C HIS A 304 36.28 -43.92 24.85
N VAL A 305 35.45 -44.81 24.30
CA VAL A 305 34.49 -45.64 25.06
C VAL A 305 34.74 -47.11 24.72
N LYS A 306 34.56 -48.02 25.69
CA LYS A 306 34.86 -49.46 25.55
C LYS A 306 33.65 -50.28 25.09
N LEU A 307 33.96 -51.48 24.62
CA LEU A 307 33.11 -52.67 24.62
C LEU A 307 32.18 -52.75 25.86
N SER A 308 30.94 -53.18 25.64
CA SER A 308 30.22 -54.02 26.60
C SER A 308 29.29 -54.97 25.86
N THR A 309 29.76 -56.19 25.63
CA THR A 309 28.91 -57.35 25.33
C THR A 309 28.35 -57.87 26.64
N ASP A 310 27.05 -58.20 26.72
CA ASP A 310 26.59 -59.36 27.52
C ASP A 310 25.16 -59.81 27.18
N HIS A 311 24.96 -61.14 27.28
CA HIS A 311 23.74 -61.96 27.42
C HIS A 311 22.46 -61.57 26.60
N VAL A 312 21.99 -62.25 25.53
CA VAL A 312 21.80 -63.70 25.19
C VAL A 312 20.71 -64.39 26.04
N PRO A 313 19.72 -65.14 25.47
CA PRO A 313 18.86 -64.98 24.27
C PRO A 313 17.36 -65.29 24.68
N PRO A 314 16.54 -66.19 24.06
CA PRO A 314 16.16 -66.45 22.66
C PRO A 314 14.62 -66.38 22.40
N SER A 315 14.16 -66.48 21.15
CA SER A 315 13.06 -67.38 20.73
C SER A 315 12.77 -67.37 19.21
N THR A 316 12.03 -68.40 18.79
CA THR A 316 11.30 -68.69 17.51
C THR A 316 10.95 -67.49 16.61
N MET A 317 11.13 -67.53 15.28
CA MET A 317 10.55 -68.38 14.20
C MET A 317 9.26 -67.76 13.59
N GLU A 318 9.04 -67.99 12.28
CA GLU A 318 7.83 -67.65 11.47
C GLU A 318 7.59 -66.15 11.12
N GLU A 319 7.04 -65.75 9.95
CA GLU A 319 6.76 -66.44 8.67
C GLU A 319 6.54 -65.41 7.51
N ASN A 320 6.57 -65.85 6.24
CA ASN A 320 6.05 -65.20 5.01
C ASN A 320 6.62 -63.85 4.51
N GLY A 321 6.66 -63.55 3.20
CA GLY A 321 6.44 -64.42 2.02
C GLY A 321 5.90 -63.71 0.76
N LYS A 322 6.58 -63.87 -0.41
CA LYS A 322 6.10 -63.89 -1.84
C LYS A 322 7.25 -63.52 -2.81
N GLN A 323 7.73 -64.46 -3.64
CA GLN A 323 7.41 -64.75 -5.07
C GLN A 323 8.32 -63.98 -6.08
N ASP A 324 8.85 -64.53 -7.20
CA ASP A 324 8.67 -65.87 -7.82
C ASP A 324 9.81 -66.32 -8.77
N SER A 325 10.28 -67.58 -8.64
CA SER A 325 10.87 -68.47 -9.70
C SER A 325 12.11 -68.02 -10.52
N LYS A 326 12.98 -68.86 -11.13
CA LYS A 326 13.16 -70.32 -11.28
C LYS A 326 14.64 -70.66 -11.01
N ILE A 327 14.98 -71.58 -10.10
CA ILE A 327 15.10 -73.04 -10.29
C ILE A 327 16.12 -73.46 -11.36
N ASN A 328 17.26 -73.98 -10.90
CA ASN A 328 17.73 -75.35 -11.23
C ASN A 328 18.85 -75.79 -10.26
N LYS A 329 18.61 -76.86 -9.50
CA LYS A 329 19.63 -77.61 -8.74
C LYS A 329 20.11 -78.83 -9.55
N PRO A 330 21.30 -79.37 -9.25
CA PRO A 330 21.52 -80.81 -9.17
C PRO A 330 21.28 -81.29 -7.72
N ASP A 331 20.28 -82.17 -7.51
CA ASP A 331 20.10 -82.89 -6.24
C ASP A 331 20.93 -84.21 -6.21
N ASN A 332 21.00 -84.84 -5.03
CA ASN A 332 21.85 -85.98 -4.64
C ASN A 332 23.32 -85.61 -4.34
N LEU A 333 23.95 -86.12 -3.28
CA LEU A 333 23.59 -87.26 -2.42
C LEU A 333 23.16 -86.90 -1.00
N ASP A 334 22.26 -87.72 -0.45
CA ASP A 334 21.85 -87.71 0.95
C ASP A 334 22.95 -88.24 1.88
N SER A 335 23.22 -87.49 2.95
CA SER A 335 24.20 -87.81 3.99
C SER A 335 23.87 -89.06 4.82
N ALA A 336 22.64 -89.57 4.75
CA ALA A 336 22.27 -90.86 5.34
C ALA A 336 23.00 -92.06 4.69
N SER A 337 23.28 -91.99 3.38
CA SER A 337 23.83 -93.12 2.60
C SER A 337 25.27 -93.50 2.98
N LEU A 338 26.09 -92.54 3.41
CA LEU A 338 27.51 -92.72 3.68
C LEU A 338 27.82 -93.43 5.01
N LYS A 339 26.83 -93.63 5.90
CA LYS A 339 27.03 -94.26 7.21
C LYS A 339 27.04 -95.81 7.20
N HIS A 340 26.65 -96.44 6.10
CA HIS A 340 26.53 -97.90 5.98
C HIS A 340 27.55 -98.57 5.04
N LEU A 341 28.47 -97.81 4.44
CA LEU A 341 29.56 -98.33 3.62
C LEU A 341 30.72 -98.82 4.50
N SER A 342 31.40 -99.90 4.10
CA SER A 342 32.66 -100.30 4.73
C SER A 342 33.76 -99.24 4.49
N LYS A 343 34.86 -99.29 5.24
CA LYS A 343 35.98 -98.34 5.03
C LYS A 343 36.57 -98.51 3.64
N GLU A 344 36.65 -99.74 3.16
CA GLU A 344 37.20 -100.15 1.88
C GLU A 344 36.30 -99.71 0.72
N ASP A 345 34.97 -99.83 0.87
CA ASP A 345 33.99 -99.32 -0.08
C ASP A 345 33.96 -97.79 -0.11
N LEU A 346 34.08 -97.14 1.06
CA LEU A 346 34.14 -95.68 1.17
C LEU A 346 35.42 -95.13 0.53
N ILE A 347 36.57 -95.77 0.73
CA ILE A 347 37.83 -95.43 0.04
C ILE A 347 37.70 -95.67 -1.47
N THR A 348 37.01 -96.73 -1.90
CA THR A 348 36.75 -96.99 -3.32
C THR A 348 35.81 -95.94 -3.93
N TYR A 349 34.78 -95.52 -3.21
CA TYR A 349 33.87 -94.45 -3.62
C TYR A 349 34.58 -93.10 -3.70
N ILE A 350 35.35 -92.72 -2.69
CA ILE A 350 36.15 -91.47 -2.66
C ILE A 350 37.21 -91.48 -3.77
N THR A 351 37.91 -92.59 -4.01
CA THR A 351 38.91 -92.66 -5.09
C THR A 351 38.28 -92.69 -6.48
N LYS A 352 37.06 -93.23 -6.64
CA LYS A 352 36.29 -93.12 -7.89
C LYS A 352 35.80 -91.68 -8.12
N MET A 353 35.20 -91.05 -7.11
CA MET A 353 34.74 -89.66 -7.18
C MET A 353 35.92 -88.71 -7.47
N ARG A 354 37.05 -88.86 -6.75
CA ARG A 354 38.28 -88.09 -6.98
C ARG A 354 38.78 -88.24 -8.42
N ARG A 355 38.87 -89.47 -8.96
CA ARG A 355 39.27 -89.67 -10.37
C ARG A 355 38.30 -89.01 -11.35
N ASN A 356 36.99 -89.03 -11.06
CA ASN A 356 35.99 -88.38 -11.91
C ASN A 356 36.13 -86.85 -11.87
N HIS A 357 36.42 -86.28 -10.70
CA HIS A 357 36.65 -84.85 -10.52
C HIS A 357 37.98 -84.41 -11.16
N GLU A 358 39.06 -85.18 -10.98
CA GLU A 358 40.35 -85.01 -11.65
C GLU A 358 40.16 -85.04 -13.19
N SER A 359 39.36 -85.96 -13.70
CA SER A 359 39.05 -86.05 -15.14
C SER A 359 38.26 -84.83 -15.65
N GLN A 360 37.30 -84.30 -14.88
CA GLN A 360 36.58 -83.08 -15.25
C GLN A 360 37.47 -81.82 -15.17
N VAL A 361 38.33 -81.74 -14.15
CA VAL A 361 39.33 -80.67 -14.03
C VAL A 361 40.34 -80.74 -15.19
N GLN A 362 40.81 -81.94 -15.56
CA GLN A 362 41.70 -82.12 -16.70
C GLN A 362 41.01 -81.83 -18.03
N GLU A 363 39.77 -82.25 -18.23
CA GLU A 363 38.95 -81.90 -19.42
C GLU A 363 38.78 -80.38 -19.55
N LYS A 364 38.39 -79.70 -18.47
CA LYS A 364 38.23 -78.23 -18.47
C LYS A 364 39.56 -77.49 -18.60
N THR A 365 40.66 -78.08 -18.14
CA THR A 365 42.02 -77.55 -18.32
C THR A 365 42.49 -77.70 -19.76
N GLU A 366 42.30 -78.86 -20.38
CA GLU A 366 42.62 -79.09 -21.80
C GLU A 366 41.73 -78.24 -22.72
N GLU A 367 40.46 -78.05 -22.37
CA GLU A 367 39.55 -77.11 -23.04
C GLU A 367 40.01 -75.66 -22.92
N ASN A 368 40.50 -75.22 -21.75
CA ASN A 368 41.12 -73.90 -21.59
C ASN A 368 42.40 -73.77 -22.43
N PHE A 369 43.26 -74.79 -22.47
CA PHE A 369 44.44 -74.82 -23.32
C PHE A 369 44.11 -74.95 -24.82
N ARG A 370 42.96 -75.51 -25.19
CA ARG A 370 42.43 -75.56 -26.56
C ARG A 370 42.00 -74.15 -26.98
N LEU A 371 41.16 -73.50 -26.18
CA LEU A 371 40.72 -72.11 -26.41
C LEU A 371 41.89 -71.12 -26.42
N ARG A 372 42.90 -71.30 -25.55
CA ARG A 372 44.15 -70.51 -25.60
C ARG A 372 44.96 -70.75 -26.88
N ARG A 373 45.10 -72.00 -27.34
CA ARG A 373 45.74 -72.31 -28.64
C ARG A 373 44.95 -71.74 -29.82
N GLU A 374 43.62 -71.76 -29.76
CA GLU A 374 42.74 -71.22 -30.79
C GLU A 374 42.85 -69.68 -30.89
N LEU A 375 42.87 -69.00 -29.73
CA LEU A 375 43.07 -67.55 -29.62
C LEU A 375 44.51 -67.12 -30.00
N LEU A 376 45.51 -67.98 -29.80
CA LEU A 376 46.88 -67.79 -30.31
C LEU A 376 47.00 -68.06 -31.82
N ASN A 377 46.37 -69.10 -32.35
CA ASN A 377 46.34 -69.40 -33.79
C ASN A 377 45.67 -68.26 -34.59
N LEU A 378 44.62 -67.64 -34.04
CA LEU A 378 44.00 -66.43 -34.57
C LEU A 378 44.93 -65.20 -34.57
N LYS A 379 46.03 -65.24 -33.81
CA LYS A 379 47.03 -64.17 -33.69
C LYS A 379 48.30 -64.44 -34.52
N GLU A 380 48.68 -65.71 -34.72
CA GLU A 380 49.86 -66.09 -35.50
C GLU A 380 49.59 -66.31 -37.01
N ARG A 381 48.36 -66.62 -37.43
CA ARG A 381 48.03 -66.76 -38.85
C ARG A 381 47.87 -65.39 -39.52
N GLY A 382 49.02 -64.77 -39.78
CA GLY A 382 49.16 -63.34 -40.06
C GLY A 382 48.28 -62.79 -41.18
N SER A 383 47.46 -61.80 -40.81
CA SER A 383 47.12 -60.68 -41.68
C SER A 383 47.22 -59.40 -40.86
N SER A 384 48.02 -58.44 -41.33
CA SER A 384 48.31 -57.20 -40.61
C SER A 384 47.27 -56.14 -40.94
N PHE A 385 46.26 -55.97 -40.10
CA PHE A 385 45.48 -54.73 -40.06
C PHE A 385 45.38 -54.23 -38.61
N PRO A 386 45.57 -52.92 -38.37
CA PRO A 386 45.89 -52.44 -37.03
C PRO A 386 44.70 -52.47 -36.09
N LEU A 387 45.01 -52.59 -34.80
CA LEU A 387 44.13 -52.18 -33.72
C LEU A 387 43.73 -50.72 -33.96
N LYS A 388 42.51 -50.49 -34.47
CA LYS A 388 41.86 -49.18 -34.28
C LYS A 388 41.88 -48.94 -32.78
N LYS A 389 42.34 -47.76 -32.34
CA LYS A 389 41.79 -47.20 -31.10
C LYS A 389 40.29 -47.23 -31.28
N ASP A 390 39.57 -47.98 -30.44
CA ASP A 390 38.12 -48.01 -30.52
C ASP A 390 37.64 -46.60 -30.26
N LYS A 391 37.25 -45.90 -31.34
CA LYS A 391 36.80 -44.52 -31.24
C LYS A 391 35.60 -44.42 -30.30
N GLU A 392 34.81 -45.48 -30.21
CA GLU A 392 33.71 -45.65 -29.29
C GLU A 392 34.17 -45.81 -27.83
N PHE A 393 35.26 -46.54 -27.55
CA PHE A 393 35.86 -46.65 -26.23
C PHE A 393 36.56 -45.36 -25.79
N ASP A 394 37.34 -44.71 -26.68
CA ASP A 394 37.94 -43.39 -26.43
C ASP A 394 36.87 -42.30 -26.25
N VAL A 395 35.75 -42.38 -26.98
CA VAL A 395 34.58 -41.49 -26.79
C VAL A 395 33.84 -41.81 -25.49
N LEU A 396 33.70 -43.07 -25.09
CA LEU A 396 33.10 -43.45 -23.82
C LEU A 396 33.95 -42.95 -22.63
N LYS A 397 35.27 -43.16 -22.68
CA LYS A 397 36.27 -42.66 -21.73
C LYS A 397 36.24 -41.12 -21.62
N LYS A 398 35.80 -40.40 -22.66
CA LYS A 398 35.58 -38.94 -22.64
C LYS A 398 34.15 -38.52 -22.25
N LYS A 399 33.13 -39.33 -22.54
CA LYS A 399 31.72 -39.03 -22.21
C LYS A 399 31.39 -39.32 -20.74
N ILE A 400 32.03 -40.30 -20.11
CA ILE A 400 31.76 -40.63 -18.70
C ILE A 400 31.98 -39.41 -17.77
N PRO A 401 33.10 -38.65 -17.86
CA PRO A 401 33.26 -37.40 -17.11
C PRO A 401 32.20 -36.33 -17.39
N ASP A 402 31.72 -36.22 -18.64
CA ASP A 402 30.66 -35.28 -19.03
C ASP A 402 29.29 -35.69 -18.43
N VAL A 403 28.99 -36.98 -18.33
CA VAL A 403 27.81 -37.47 -17.59
C VAL A 403 27.96 -37.25 -16.09
N ILE A 404 29.14 -37.51 -15.50
CA ILE A 404 29.41 -37.22 -14.08
C ILE A 404 29.25 -35.71 -13.80
N SER A 405 29.70 -34.83 -14.69
CA SER A 405 29.53 -33.38 -14.54
C SER A 405 28.04 -32.97 -14.51
N LYS A 406 27.22 -33.54 -15.39
CA LYS A 406 25.77 -33.29 -15.43
C LYS A 406 25.05 -33.83 -14.20
N LEU A 407 25.44 -35.00 -13.70
CA LEU A 407 24.95 -35.54 -12.43
C LEU A 407 25.33 -34.62 -11.24
N ASN A 408 26.54 -34.04 -11.22
CA ASN A 408 26.90 -33.03 -10.20
C ASN A 408 26.00 -31.79 -10.28
N THR A 409 25.69 -31.28 -11.48
CA THR A 409 24.78 -30.12 -11.67
C THR A 409 23.36 -30.42 -11.19
N ILE A 410 22.87 -31.65 -11.41
CA ILE A 410 21.55 -32.08 -10.92
C ILE A 410 21.54 -32.18 -9.38
N LEU A 411 22.59 -32.77 -8.77
CA LEU A 411 22.72 -32.87 -7.32
C LEU A 411 22.83 -31.50 -6.64
N ASP A 412 23.60 -30.57 -7.20
CA ASP A 412 23.70 -29.17 -6.76
C ASP A 412 22.35 -28.42 -6.88
N GLY A 413 21.60 -28.67 -7.96
CA GLY A 413 20.24 -28.16 -8.12
C GLY A 413 19.28 -28.67 -7.03
N ILE A 414 19.28 -29.98 -6.76
CA ILE A 414 18.46 -30.58 -5.70
C ILE A 414 18.88 -30.08 -4.31
N GLN A 415 20.18 -29.92 -4.04
CA GLN A 415 20.67 -29.40 -2.77
C GLN A 415 20.21 -27.94 -2.52
N LYS A 416 20.07 -27.13 -3.58
CA LYS A 416 19.49 -25.78 -3.48
C LYS A 416 17.99 -25.79 -3.17
N VAL A 417 17.24 -26.79 -3.67
CA VAL A 417 15.84 -27.01 -3.26
C VAL A 417 15.75 -27.41 -1.77
N HIS A 418 16.71 -28.19 -1.25
CA HIS A 418 16.79 -28.48 0.18
C HIS A 418 17.05 -27.22 1.03
N GLN A 419 17.92 -26.31 0.58
CA GLN A 419 18.11 -25.01 1.25
C GLN A 419 16.86 -24.12 1.19
N PHE A 420 16.04 -24.23 0.12
CA PHE A 420 14.73 -23.58 0.09
C PHE A 420 13.78 -24.15 1.16
N ARG A 421 13.86 -25.45 1.47
CA ARG A 421 13.06 -26.06 2.57
C ARG A 421 13.52 -25.64 3.96
N GLU A 422 14.83 -25.44 4.19
CA GLU A 422 15.34 -24.88 5.47
C GLU A 422 14.81 -23.46 5.72
N ASN A 423 14.57 -22.67 4.67
CA ASN A 423 13.92 -21.37 4.81
C ASN A 423 12.43 -21.46 5.24
N ILE A 424 11.78 -22.63 5.17
CA ILE A 424 10.40 -22.80 5.68
C ILE A 424 10.39 -22.83 7.22
N GLU A 425 11.45 -23.31 7.88
CA GLU A 425 11.60 -23.16 9.34
C GLU A 425 11.89 -21.69 9.75
N SER A 426 12.44 -20.88 8.84
CA SER A 426 12.47 -19.42 9.05
C SER A 426 11.08 -18.80 8.94
N LEU A 427 10.19 -19.36 8.11
CA LEU A 427 8.81 -18.88 7.93
C LEU A 427 7.93 -19.20 9.14
N SER A 428 8.11 -20.34 9.83
CA SER A 428 7.45 -20.58 11.12
C SER A 428 7.94 -19.60 12.18
N SER A 429 9.25 -19.30 12.26
CA SER A 429 9.75 -18.26 13.18
C SER A 429 9.19 -16.85 12.88
N LEU A 430 8.84 -16.58 11.61
CA LEU A 430 8.17 -15.35 11.21
C LEU A 430 6.68 -15.35 11.62
N LYS A 431 6.01 -16.50 11.56
CA LYS A 431 4.63 -16.69 12.05
C LYS A 431 4.54 -16.52 13.56
N ASP A 432 5.42 -17.17 14.32
CA ASP A 432 5.53 -17.00 15.79
C ASP A 432 5.73 -15.52 16.17
N ARG A 433 6.57 -14.80 15.41
CA ARG A 433 6.81 -13.37 15.59
C ARG A 433 5.62 -12.50 15.20
N LEU A 434 4.84 -12.88 14.17
CA LEU A 434 3.61 -12.20 13.77
C LEU A 434 2.52 -12.37 14.84
N ASP A 435 2.35 -13.57 15.37
CA ASP A 435 1.39 -13.88 16.43
C ASP A 435 1.77 -13.17 17.75
N PHE A 436 3.08 -13.10 18.08
CA PHE A 436 3.58 -12.25 19.16
C PHE A 436 3.19 -10.78 18.96
N LEU A 437 3.50 -10.19 17.79
CA LEU A 437 3.18 -8.79 17.48
C LEU A 437 1.66 -8.53 17.47
N HIS A 438 0.85 -9.51 17.10
CA HIS A 438 -0.61 -9.41 17.18
C HIS A 438 -1.08 -9.37 18.64
N SER A 439 -0.51 -10.21 19.50
CA SER A 439 -0.81 -10.20 20.95
C SER A 439 -0.36 -8.90 21.64
N GLU A 440 0.80 -8.36 21.25
CA GLU A 440 1.32 -7.07 21.72
C GLU A 440 0.39 -5.92 21.26
N ASN A 441 -0.06 -5.93 20.01
CA ASN A 441 -1.01 -4.93 19.50
C ASN A 441 -2.35 -4.96 20.24
N HIS A 442 -2.81 -6.15 20.65
CA HIS A 442 -4.01 -6.32 21.47
C HIS A 442 -3.83 -5.72 22.88
N GLN A 443 -2.72 -6.05 23.55
CA GLN A 443 -2.39 -5.49 24.87
C GLN A 443 -2.22 -3.97 24.83
N LEU A 444 -1.62 -3.41 23.77
CA LEU A 444 -1.50 -1.97 23.56
C LEU A 444 -2.86 -1.30 23.33
N LYS A 445 -3.80 -1.95 22.62
CA LYS A 445 -5.18 -1.47 22.48
C LYS A 445 -5.94 -1.46 23.80
N ASP A 446 -5.80 -2.50 24.62
CA ASP A 446 -6.42 -2.55 25.96
C ASP A 446 -5.82 -1.49 26.90
N MET A 447 -4.50 -1.31 26.86
CA MET A 447 -3.81 -0.25 27.60
C MET A 447 -4.26 1.15 27.16
N LEU A 448 -4.43 1.37 25.85
CA LEU A 448 -4.97 2.61 25.30
C LEU A 448 -6.44 2.82 25.74
N ALA A 449 -7.26 1.76 25.73
CA ALA A 449 -8.64 1.82 26.20
C ALA A 449 -8.73 2.12 27.71
N HIS A 450 -7.83 1.56 28.52
CA HIS A 450 -7.69 1.91 29.94
C HIS A 450 -7.28 3.38 30.09
N LYS A 451 -6.23 3.84 29.40
CA LYS A 451 -5.77 5.24 29.47
C LYS A 451 -6.82 6.23 28.96
N LYS A 452 -7.66 5.85 27.98
CA LYS A 452 -8.81 6.64 27.52
C LYS A 452 -9.93 6.74 28.59
N LYS A 453 -10.18 5.68 29.37
CA LYS A 453 -11.10 5.71 30.54
C LYS A 453 -10.53 6.55 31.69
N GLU A 454 -9.24 6.39 31.97
CA GLU A 454 -8.50 7.15 32.99
C GLU A 454 -8.49 8.65 32.67
N CYS A 455 -8.20 9.03 31.41
CA CYS A 455 -8.25 10.40 30.94
C CYS A 455 -9.67 11.00 31.03
N LYS A 456 -10.73 10.24 30.70
CA LYS A 456 -12.13 10.67 30.94
C LYS A 456 -12.43 10.89 32.42
N SER A 457 -11.94 10.04 33.32
CA SER A 457 -12.08 10.22 34.77
C SER A 457 -11.37 11.49 35.26
N LEU A 458 -10.13 11.72 34.82
CA LEU A 458 -9.35 12.91 35.16
C LEU A 458 -9.98 14.19 34.59
N SER A 459 -10.55 14.14 33.37
CA SER A 459 -11.29 15.25 32.76
C SER A 459 -12.57 15.58 33.56
N SER A 460 -13.31 14.57 34.03
CA SER A 460 -14.47 14.76 34.91
C SER A 460 -14.08 15.36 36.27
N GLN A 461 -12.98 14.90 36.87
CA GLN A 461 -12.43 15.45 38.11
C GLN A 461 -11.95 16.91 37.92
N LEU A 462 -11.30 17.22 36.80
CA LEU A 462 -10.87 18.58 36.44
C LEU A 462 -12.08 19.49 36.26
N SER A 463 -13.13 19.04 35.56
CA SER A 463 -14.38 19.81 35.40
C SER A 463 -15.01 20.13 36.76
N ALA A 464 -15.13 19.13 37.65
CA ALA A 464 -15.66 19.32 39.01
C ALA A 464 -14.75 20.18 39.91
N ALA A 465 -13.44 20.25 39.64
CA ALA A 465 -12.52 21.14 40.31
C ALA A 465 -12.65 22.59 39.80
N VAL A 466 -12.76 22.79 38.49
CA VAL A 466 -12.99 24.09 37.85
C VAL A 466 -14.34 24.68 38.27
N GLU A 467 -15.39 23.86 38.35
CA GLU A 467 -16.72 24.26 38.82
C GLU A 467 -16.68 24.73 40.28
N LYS A 468 -15.98 24.01 41.17
CA LYS A 468 -15.71 24.47 42.54
C LYS A 468 -14.89 25.76 42.61
N LEU A 469 -13.92 25.93 41.72
CA LEU A 469 -13.06 27.13 41.68
C LEU A 469 -13.86 28.35 41.20
N SER A 470 -14.77 28.18 40.23
CA SER A 470 -15.78 29.17 39.84
C SER A 470 -16.73 29.52 41.00
N GLN A 471 -17.23 28.50 41.73
CA GLN A 471 -18.03 28.70 42.94
C GLN A 471 -17.26 29.53 44.00
N GLN A 472 -15.97 29.25 44.17
CA GLN A 472 -15.10 29.95 45.11
C GLN A 472 -14.85 31.40 44.68
N GLN A 473 -14.55 31.66 43.40
CA GLN A 473 -14.43 33.02 42.86
C GLN A 473 -15.73 33.83 42.98
N LEU A 474 -16.90 33.19 42.85
CA LEU A 474 -18.18 33.84 43.10
C LEU A 474 -18.33 34.23 44.59
N THR A 475 -17.95 33.36 45.53
CA THR A 475 -17.95 33.71 46.95
C THR A 475 -16.92 34.79 47.30
N GLU A 476 -15.74 34.76 46.69
CA GLU A 476 -14.69 35.77 46.86
C GLU A 476 -15.15 37.14 46.34
N LYS A 477 -15.76 37.20 45.15
CA LYS A 477 -16.36 38.42 44.59
C LYS A 477 -17.46 38.99 45.48
N ASN A 478 -18.30 38.14 46.06
CA ASN A 478 -19.35 38.57 47.00
C ASN A 478 -18.73 39.14 48.29
N LEU A 479 -17.68 38.49 48.83
CA LEU A 479 -16.94 39.02 49.98
C LEU A 479 -16.28 40.36 49.67
N LEU A 480 -15.66 40.50 48.49
CA LEU A 480 -15.06 41.76 48.01
C LEU A 480 -16.10 42.90 47.93
N GLN A 481 -17.32 42.62 47.46
CA GLN A 481 -18.42 43.59 47.50
C GLN A 481 -18.84 43.96 48.94
N THR A 482 -18.85 43.00 49.88
CA THR A 482 -19.13 43.32 51.30
C THR A 482 -18.01 44.14 51.94
N ILE A 483 -16.74 43.92 51.56
CA ILE A 483 -15.60 44.70 52.03
C ILE A 483 -15.70 46.14 51.48
N GLN A 484 -15.90 46.33 50.18
CA GLN A 484 -16.09 47.66 49.60
C GLN A 484 -17.27 48.41 50.22
N LYS A 485 -18.36 47.71 50.56
CA LYS A 485 -19.48 48.35 51.26
C LYS A 485 -19.07 48.77 52.68
N LEU A 486 -18.36 47.92 53.42
CA LEU A 486 -17.85 48.26 54.75
C LEU A 486 -16.82 49.40 54.71
N GLU A 487 -15.98 49.51 53.67
CA GLU A 487 -15.08 50.65 53.48
C GLU A 487 -15.85 51.97 53.31
N VAL A 488 -16.95 51.97 52.54
CA VAL A 488 -17.84 53.13 52.42
C VAL A 488 -18.55 53.43 53.73
N ASP A 489 -19.17 52.41 54.36
CA ASP A 489 -19.86 52.55 55.66
C ASP A 489 -18.89 53.09 56.76
N ILE A 490 -17.59 52.74 56.70
CA ILE A 490 -16.52 53.27 57.59
C ILE A 490 -16.10 54.69 57.22
N MET A 491 -15.98 55.02 55.92
CA MET A 491 -15.58 56.35 55.46
C MET A 491 -16.66 57.41 55.79
N ASP A 492 -17.93 57.05 55.65
CA ASP A 492 -19.06 57.88 56.05
C ASP A 492 -19.05 58.10 57.58
N ALA A 493 -18.88 57.03 58.37
CA ALA A 493 -18.77 57.14 59.83
C ALA A 493 -17.55 57.96 60.30
N HIS A 494 -16.40 57.86 59.61
CA HIS A 494 -15.24 58.69 59.92
C HIS A 494 -15.48 60.17 59.59
N THR A 495 -16.24 60.44 58.53
CA THR A 495 -16.68 61.80 58.16
C THR A 495 -17.66 62.36 59.19
N GLU A 496 -18.61 61.56 59.67
CA GLU A 496 -19.52 61.93 60.77
C GLU A 496 -18.74 62.27 62.06
N VAL A 497 -17.76 61.44 62.45
CA VAL A 497 -16.88 61.72 63.60
C VAL A 497 -16.09 63.02 63.42
N SER A 498 -15.58 63.30 62.20
CA SER A 498 -14.88 64.57 61.93
C SER A 498 -15.81 65.77 62.07
N ILE A 499 -17.03 65.70 61.54
CA ILE A 499 -18.05 66.76 61.67
C ILE A 499 -18.41 66.99 63.15
N ILE A 500 -18.59 65.91 63.92
CA ILE A 500 -18.84 65.97 65.37
C ILE A 500 -17.65 66.63 66.09
N GLN A 501 -16.42 66.28 65.74
CA GLN A 501 -15.22 66.85 66.35
C GLN A 501 -15.07 68.35 66.02
N ASP A 502 -15.34 68.78 64.79
CA ASP A 502 -15.33 70.19 64.40
C ASP A 502 -16.45 70.98 65.10
N VAL A 503 -17.64 70.41 65.26
CA VAL A 503 -18.73 71.05 66.03
C VAL A 503 -18.37 71.22 67.50
N TYR A 504 -17.77 70.21 68.14
CA TYR A 504 -17.27 70.35 69.52
C TYR A 504 -16.12 71.35 69.62
N LYS A 505 -15.24 71.42 68.61
CA LYS A 505 -14.15 72.41 68.54
C LYS A 505 -14.71 73.83 68.49
N CYS A 506 -15.66 74.12 67.61
CA CYS A 506 -16.29 75.44 67.54
C CYS A 506 -16.98 75.82 68.85
N LEU A 507 -17.72 74.89 69.48
CA LEU A 507 -18.32 75.11 70.81
C LEU A 507 -17.29 75.44 71.90
N LEU A 508 -16.12 74.81 71.88
CA LEU A 508 -15.03 75.09 72.82
C LEU A 508 -14.31 76.42 72.50
N GLU A 509 -14.17 76.78 71.23
CA GLU A 509 -13.62 78.08 70.80
C GLU A 509 -14.56 79.24 71.16
N ASP A 510 -15.88 79.08 70.97
CA ASP A 510 -16.90 80.05 71.40
C ASP A 510 -16.87 80.26 72.92
N VAL A 511 -16.93 79.17 73.71
CA VAL A 511 -16.88 79.22 75.18
C VAL A 511 -15.56 79.81 75.69
N ALA A 512 -14.43 79.51 75.04
CA ALA A 512 -13.15 80.13 75.38
C ALA A 512 -13.15 81.65 75.11
N SER A 513 -13.81 82.10 74.04
CA SER A 513 -13.96 83.53 73.75
C SER A 513 -14.84 84.25 74.79
N GLU A 514 -15.92 83.61 75.26
CA GLU A 514 -16.81 84.14 76.30
C GLU A 514 -16.06 84.29 77.64
N PHE A 515 -15.28 83.29 78.06
CA PHE A 515 -14.41 83.40 79.22
C PHE A 515 -13.32 84.48 79.07
N GLY A 516 -12.83 84.72 77.85
CA GLY A 516 -11.95 85.85 77.54
C GLY A 516 -12.60 87.19 77.87
N CYS A 517 -13.77 87.46 77.29
CA CYS A 517 -14.56 88.67 77.52
C CYS A 517 -14.88 88.90 79.01
N ILE A 518 -15.30 87.85 79.73
CA ILE A 518 -15.57 87.92 81.18
C ILE A 518 -14.31 88.28 81.98
N THR A 519 -13.14 87.76 81.57
CA THR A 519 -11.86 88.06 82.23
C THR A 519 -11.43 89.51 81.99
N GLU A 520 -11.63 90.04 80.79
CA GLU A 520 -11.36 91.44 80.45
C GLU A 520 -12.28 92.41 81.21
N GLU A 521 -13.59 92.10 81.33
CA GLU A 521 -14.53 92.88 82.14
C GLU A 521 -14.12 92.89 83.62
N LEU A 522 -13.78 91.73 84.18
CA LEU A 522 -13.29 91.61 85.56
C LEU A 522 -12.01 92.41 85.79
N HIS A 523 -11.06 92.38 84.84
CA HIS A 523 -9.82 93.16 84.93
C HIS A 523 -10.08 94.67 84.92
N LEU A 524 -10.94 95.15 84.01
CA LEU A 524 -11.34 96.56 83.93
C LEU A 524 -12.04 97.02 85.23
N LYS A 525 -12.95 96.20 85.75
CA LYS A 525 -13.66 96.43 87.02
C LYS A 525 -12.70 96.49 88.22
N ASN A 526 -11.68 95.64 88.23
CA ASN A 526 -10.65 95.65 89.29
C ASN A 526 -9.77 96.90 89.22
N SER A 527 -9.44 97.37 88.01
CA SER A 527 -8.73 98.64 87.79
C SER A 527 -9.46 99.84 88.39
N PHE A 528 -10.76 100.00 88.09
CA PHE A 528 -11.60 101.06 88.69
C PHE A 528 -11.67 100.96 90.22
N MET A 529 -11.70 99.74 90.77
CA MET A 529 -11.73 99.54 92.22
C MET A 529 -10.42 100.00 92.88
N GLN A 530 -9.28 99.67 92.28
CA GLN A 530 -7.97 100.07 92.79
C GLN A 530 -7.75 101.59 92.70
N GLU A 531 -8.18 102.22 91.60
CA GLU A 531 -8.18 103.67 91.42
C GLU A 531 -9.07 104.38 92.47
N THR A 532 -10.25 103.80 92.79
CA THR A 532 -11.14 104.29 93.85
C THR A 532 -10.48 104.22 95.23
N TYR A 533 -9.77 103.13 95.56
CA TYR A 533 -9.04 103.03 96.83
C TYR A 533 -7.89 104.04 96.93
N GLU A 534 -7.17 104.32 95.84
CA GLU A 534 -6.06 105.28 95.86
C GLU A 534 -6.52 106.71 96.19
N VAL A 535 -7.72 107.10 95.72
CA VAL A 535 -8.35 108.38 96.09
C VAL A 535 -8.69 108.42 97.59
N ILE A 536 -9.28 107.36 98.14
CA ILE A 536 -9.66 107.29 99.56
C ILE A 536 -8.43 107.37 100.48
N PHE A 537 -7.32 106.70 100.13
CA PHE A 537 -6.09 106.78 100.90
C PHE A 537 -5.40 108.15 100.81
N LYS A 538 -5.51 108.85 99.67
CA LYS A 538 -5.06 110.25 99.54
C LYS A 538 -5.89 111.22 100.38
N GLU A 539 -7.21 111.03 100.47
CA GLU A 539 -8.09 111.86 101.29
C GLU A 539 -7.74 111.71 102.79
N ALA A 540 -7.62 110.47 103.27
CA ALA A 540 -7.34 110.16 104.68
C ALA A 540 -5.94 110.63 105.16
N ALA A 541 -4.96 110.71 104.27
CA ALA A 541 -3.62 111.20 104.60
C ALA A 541 -3.59 112.71 104.93
N ASN A 542 -4.53 113.49 104.40
CA ASN A 542 -4.55 114.95 104.52
C ASN A 542 -5.23 115.47 105.81
N SER A 543 -5.90 114.61 106.59
CA SER A 543 -6.70 115.02 107.76
C SER A 543 -6.03 114.81 109.13
N ALA A 544 -4.75 114.40 109.17
CA ALA A 544 -4.10 113.88 110.39
C ALA A 544 -3.02 114.79 111.02
N GLN A 545 -2.91 116.07 110.63
CA GLN A 545 -1.78 116.94 111.03
C GLN A 545 -2.20 118.27 111.69
N ALA A 546 -2.91 118.22 112.83
CA ALA A 546 -3.13 119.39 113.68
C ALA A 546 -3.44 119.06 115.17
N SER A 547 -2.95 119.92 116.08
CA SER A 547 -3.27 120.03 117.53
C SER A 547 -2.50 119.14 118.53
N SER A 548 -2.27 119.69 119.73
CA SER A 548 -1.41 119.16 120.82
C SER A 548 -1.52 120.01 122.11
N ALA A 549 -1.41 119.42 123.33
CA ALA A 549 -0.72 119.99 124.54
C ALA A 549 -1.03 119.31 125.91
N LEU A 550 -0.05 119.45 126.84
CA LEU A 550 -0.11 119.53 128.33
C LEU A 550 -0.09 118.27 129.24
N GLU A 551 0.33 118.51 130.50
CA GLU A 551 0.99 117.62 131.48
C GLU A 551 0.44 117.82 132.92
N ILE A 552 0.90 117.04 133.93
CA ILE A 552 1.31 117.47 135.31
C ILE A 552 1.72 116.29 136.25
N GLU A 553 2.51 116.61 137.28
CA GLU A 553 3.12 115.78 138.35
C GLU A 553 2.12 115.47 139.52
N GLU A 554 2.44 115.02 140.76
CA GLU A 554 3.67 114.83 141.55
C GLU A 554 3.46 113.72 142.63
N ALA A 555 4.37 113.54 143.61
CA ALA A 555 4.38 112.41 144.55
C ALA A 555 4.37 112.83 146.04
N ASP A 556 3.68 112.04 146.90
CA ASP A 556 3.90 112.02 148.36
C ASP A 556 3.37 110.70 148.99
N MET A 557 4.25 109.75 149.33
CA MET A 557 3.88 108.59 150.18
C MET A 557 5.04 107.82 150.86
N GLU A 558 6.26 108.36 150.90
CA GLU A 558 7.46 107.61 151.37
C GLU A 558 7.39 107.24 152.86
N SER A 559 6.59 107.96 153.67
CA SER A 559 6.46 107.72 155.11
C SER A 559 5.56 106.52 155.48
N THR A 560 4.75 105.97 154.57
CA THR A 560 3.62 105.10 154.98
C THR A 560 3.97 103.60 155.00
N MET A 561 4.80 103.10 154.08
CA MET A 561 4.90 101.64 153.85
C MET A 561 6.12 100.93 154.48
N MET A 562 6.93 101.61 155.30
CA MET A 562 7.93 100.93 156.14
C MET A 562 7.28 99.93 157.11
N GLN A 563 6.02 100.16 157.50
CA GLN A 563 5.20 99.22 158.28
C GLN A 563 4.74 98.01 157.45
N GLY A 564 4.53 98.16 156.14
CA GLY A 564 4.02 97.10 155.25
C GLY A 564 5.05 96.01 154.94
N LEU A 565 6.36 96.30 155.08
CA LEU A 565 7.44 95.33 154.83
C LEU A 565 7.43 94.12 155.78
N LEU A 566 6.76 94.21 156.93
CA LEU A 566 6.59 93.08 157.85
C LEU A 566 5.42 92.16 157.46
N ASP A 567 4.31 92.72 156.94
CA ASP A 567 3.16 91.92 156.49
C ASP A 567 3.44 91.23 155.14
N ILE A 568 4.15 91.89 154.23
CA ILE A 568 4.55 91.38 152.91
C ILE A 568 5.29 90.03 153.01
N ASN A 569 6.21 89.89 153.97
CA ASN A 569 6.99 88.65 154.15
C ASN A 569 6.13 87.42 154.46
N ASN A 570 4.95 87.61 155.08
CA ASN A 570 4.05 86.50 155.43
C ASN A 570 3.13 86.09 154.26
N ILE A 571 2.98 86.97 153.25
CA ILE A 571 2.24 86.69 152.01
C ILE A 571 3.15 85.97 151.01
N ILE A 572 4.38 86.45 150.79
CA ILE A 572 5.34 85.89 149.83
C ILE A 572 5.56 84.38 150.06
N PHE A 573 5.71 83.94 151.32
CA PHE A 573 5.92 82.52 151.66
C PHE A 573 4.71 81.61 151.39
N LYS A 574 3.53 82.18 151.16
CA LYS A 574 2.31 81.44 150.85
C LYS A 574 2.03 81.42 149.34
N GLU A 575 2.29 82.53 148.66
CA GLU A 575 2.09 82.71 147.22
C GLU A 575 3.15 81.96 146.39
N THR A 576 4.41 81.97 146.82
CA THR A 576 5.48 81.18 146.18
C THR A 576 5.22 79.67 146.18
N LEU A 577 4.46 79.16 147.16
CA LEU A 577 4.10 77.74 147.27
C LEU A 577 2.93 77.37 146.35
N VAL A 578 2.01 78.30 146.08
CA VAL A 578 0.93 78.13 145.08
C VAL A 578 1.48 78.19 143.66
N ASN A 579 2.34 79.17 143.36
CA ASN A 579 2.90 79.36 142.03
C ASN A 579 3.76 78.16 141.57
N ALA A 580 4.38 77.42 142.50
CA ALA A 580 5.10 76.19 142.21
C ALA A 580 4.17 75.00 141.85
N ASP A 581 2.97 74.93 142.44
CA ASP A 581 1.97 73.89 142.17
C ASP A 581 1.24 74.14 140.84
N GLU A 582 1.00 75.41 140.47
CA GLU A 582 0.46 75.76 139.14
C GLU A 582 1.47 75.53 138.01
N ALA A 583 2.75 75.83 138.22
CA ALA A 583 3.81 75.58 137.23
C ALA A 583 3.91 74.08 136.87
N LEU A 584 3.89 73.19 137.87
CA LEU A 584 3.92 71.74 137.64
C LEU A 584 2.68 71.21 136.90
N LYS A 585 1.52 71.86 137.07
CA LYS A 585 0.29 71.50 136.33
C LYS A 585 0.34 71.93 134.87
N LEU A 586 0.94 73.09 134.57
CA LEU A 586 1.20 73.53 133.19
C LEU A 586 2.21 72.62 132.48
N GLU A 587 3.33 72.28 133.13
CA GLU A 587 4.32 71.36 132.55
C GLU A 587 3.73 69.96 132.29
N ALA A 588 2.86 69.45 133.18
CA ALA A 588 2.14 68.21 132.96
C ALA A 588 1.19 68.28 131.74
N ALA A 589 0.44 69.37 131.58
CA ALA A 589 -0.48 69.56 130.47
C ALA A 589 0.23 69.73 129.11
N GLU A 590 1.36 70.45 129.06
CA GLU A 590 2.17 70.51 127.84
C GLU A 590 2.79 69.16 127.49
N LYS A 591 3.15 68.34 128.48
CA LYS A 591 3.71 67.01 128.27
C LYS A 591 2.67 66.00 127.73
N GLU A 592 1.42 66.06 128.19
CA GLU A 592 0.32 65.30 127.58
C GLU A 592 0.03 65.77 126.15
N LYS A 593 0.02 67.09 125.91
CA LYS A 593 -0.14 67.65 124.57
C LYS A 593 0.96 67.19 123.60
N GLN A 594 2.23 67.23 124.02
CA GLN A 594 3.36 66.75 123.23
C GLN A 594 3.29 65.23 122.97
N GLN A 595 2.78 64.42 123.91
CA GLN A 595 2.51 63.01 123.65
C GLN A 595 1.41 62.80 122.59
N TYR A 596 0.35 63.60 122.62
CA TYR A 596 -0.71 63.55 121.61
C TYR A 596 -0.21 63.98 120.22
N GLU A 597 0.55 65.07 120.13
CA GLU A 597 1.17 65.53 118.88
C GLU A 597 2.19 64.50 118.33
N MET A 598 2.98 63.86 119.20
CA MET A 598 3.89 62.77 118.81
C MET A 598 3.14 61.52 118.30
N LEU A 599 1.99 61.17 118.87
CA LEU A 599 1.16 60.07 118.39
C LEU A 599 0.53 60.38 117.02
N MET A 600 0.08 61.62 116.80
CA MET A 600 -0.41 62.07 115.49
C MET A 600 0.69 62.14 114.43
N LEU A 601 1.88 62.63 114.78
CA LEU A 601 3.05 62.60 113.88
C LEU A 601 3.44 61.16 113.52
N LYS A 602 3.32 60.23 114.47
CA LYS A 602 3.60 58.80 114.21
C LYS A 602 2.58 58.18 113.25
N SER A 603 1.29 58.42 113.39
CA SER A 603 0.30 57.88 112.44
C SER A 603 0.47 58.45 111.03
N VAL A 604 0.75 59.76 110.91
CA VAL A 604 1.08 60.40 109.62
C VAL A 604 2.37 59.83 109.02
N LEU A 605 3.38 59.53 109.84
CA LEU A 605 4.59 58.85 109.36
C LEU A 605 4.29 57.45 108.82
N GLU A 606 3.53 56.64 109.55
CA GLU A 606 3.13 55.29 109.12
C GLU A 606 2.25 55.31 107.86
N GLU A 607 1.41 56.32 107.65
CA GLU A 607 0.67 56.52 106.40
C GLU A 607 1.57 56.95 105.24
N LYS A 608 2.54 57.85 105.48
CA LYS A 608 3.51 58.25 104.46
C LYS A 608 4.44 57.11 104.06
N GLU A 609 4.84 56.26 104.99
CA GLU A 609 5.66 55.08 104.71
C GLU A 609 4.89 54.02 103.91
N LYS A 610 3.61 53.78 104.24
CA LYS A 610 2.71 52.95 103.40
C LYS A 610 2.51 53.52 102.00
N LEU A 611 2.37 54.84 101.87
CA LEU A 611 2.25 55.51 100.56
C LEU A 611 3.54 55.39 99.74
N ILE A 612 4.71 55.59 100.37
CA ILE A 612 6.02 55.43 99.75
C ILE A 612 6.19 53.99 99.25
N GLN A 613 5.92 52.99 100.09
CA GLN A 613 5.98 51.58 99.69
C GLN A 613 5.04 51.30 98.51
N GLY A 614 3.80 51.77 98.55
CA GLY A 614 2.85 51.62 97.44
C GLY A 614 3.33 52.26 96.13
N THR A 615 3.97 53.44 96.19
CA THR A 615 4.58 54.07 95.00
C THR A 615 5.83 53.33 94.51
N MET A 616 6.59 52.72 95.41
CA MET A 616 7.79 51.95 95.07
C MET A 616 7.43 50.60 94.43
N ASP A 617 6.42 49.91 94.96
CA ASP A 617 5.88 48.68 94.39
C ASP A 617 5.27 48.92 93.00
N ALA A 618 4.52 50.01 92.82
CA ALA A 618 3.99 50.43 91.53
C ALA A 618 5.11 50.77 90.52
N LEU A 619 6.17 51.46 90.95
CA LEU A 619 7.32 51.78 90.10
C LEU A 619 8.10 50.52 89.69
N VAL A 620 8.24 49.53 90.59
CA VAL A 620 8.82 48.22 90.27
C VAL A 620 7.94 47.47 89.26
N GLN A 621 6.61 47.50 89.42
CA GLN A 621 5.68 46.86 88.48
C GLN A 621 5.73 47.51 87.09
N GLU A 622 5.76 48.84 87.00
CA GLU A 622 5.94 49.54 85.71
C GLU A 622 7.31 49.25 85.09
N LYS A 623 8.39 49.20 85.89
CA LYS A 623 9.70 48.78 85.37
C LYS A 623 9.61 47.40 84.72
N GLN A 624 9.03 46.41 85.41
CA GLN A 624 8.84 45.05 84.89
C GLN A 624 8.02 45.03 83.58
N LYS A 625 6.96 45.85 83.47
CA LYS A 625 6.20 46.00 82.21
C LYS A 625 7.07 46.56 81.07
N THR A 626 7.86 47.62 81.32
CA THR A 626 8.74 48.19 80.30
C THR A 626 9.86 47.23 79.88
N GLU A 627 10.38 46.42 80.81
CA GLU A 627 11.41 45.41 80.57
C GLU A 627 10.84 44.27 79.69
N PHE A 628 9.62 43.80 79.97
CA PHE A 628 8.89 42.84 79.14
C PHE A 628 8.52 43.37 77.75
N ILE A 629 8.10 44.64 77.64
CA ILE A 629 7.81 45.28 76.34
C ILE A 629 9.10 45.44 75.52
N SER A 630 10.23 45.74 76.15
CA SER A 630 11.54 45.77 75.50
C SER A 630 11.94 44.40 74.96
N GLU A 631 11.74 43.33 75.73
CA GLU A 631 12.01 41.95 75.30
C GLU A 631 11.11 41.52 74.12
N GLN A 632 9.80 41.79 74.20
CA GLN A 632 8.84 41.61 73.10
C GLN A 632 9.29 42.34 71.81
N LEU A 633 9.67 43.61 71.92
CA LEU A 633 10.09 44.43 70.77
C LEU A 633 11.40 43.90 70.15
N ASN A 634 12.35 43.43 70.97
CA ASN A 634 13.58 42.80 70.49
C ASN A 634 13.31 41.45 69.80
N ASN A 635 12.37 40.65 70.30
CA ASN A 635 11.95 39.40 69.65
C ASN A 635 11.28 39.68 68.29
N LEU A 636 10.33 40.61 68.23
CA LEU A 636 9.72 41.04 66.97
C LEU A 636 10.76 41.60 65.97
N ARG A 637 11.77 42.34 66.46
CA ARG A 637 12.87 42.82 65.62
C ARG A 637 13.73 41.67 65.06
N ALA A 638 13.93 40.60 65.83
CA ALA A 638 14.62 39.40 65.36
C ALA A 638 13.80 38.63 64.32
N GLU A 639 12.49 38.48 64.52
CA GLU A 639 11.58 37.90 63.53
C GLU A 639 11.55 38.70 62.22
N ILE A 640 11.48 40.04 62.30
CA ILE A 640 11.55 40.93 61.14
C ILE A 640 12.89 40.76 60.40
N ALA A 641 14.01 40.60 61.11
CA ALA A 641 15.31 40.33 60.49
C ALA A 641 15.36 38.95 59.80
N GLN A 642 14.75 37.93 60.41
CA GLN A 642 14.62 36.59 59.82
C GLN A 642 13.72 36.58 58.58
N GLN A 643 12.59 37.31 58.60
CA GLN A 643 11.72 37.49 57.44
C GLN A 643 12.43 38.21 56.29
N HIS A 644 13.17 39.29 56.56
CA HIS A 644 13.98 39.96 55.54
C HIS A 644 15.06 39.03 54.94
N LYS A 645 15.68 38.17 55.76
CA LYS A 645 16.62 37.15 55.26
C LYS A 645 15.92 36.16 54.32
N LEU A 646 14.76 35.62 54.72
CA LEU A 646 13.97 34.69 53.89
C LEU A 646 13.52 35.35 52.58
N ILE A 647 13.06 36.60 52.61
CA ILE A 647 12.71 37.37 51.41
C ILE A 647 13.94 37.54 50.50
N ALA A 648 15.12 37.83 51.05
CA ALA A 648 16.36 37.96 50.29
C ALA A 648 16.93 36.62 49.76
N GLU A 649 16.52 35.48 50.33
CA GLU A 649 16.83 34.14 49.82
C GLU A 649 15.82 33.75 48.72
N ASN A 650 14.51 33.91 48.96
CA ASN A 650 13.45 33.70 47.97
C ASN A 650 13.63 34.56 46.71
N ASN A 651 14.05 35.82 46.84
CA ASN A 651 14.32 36.68 45.68
C ASN A 651 15.47 36.17 44.81
N LYS A 652 16.50 35.54 45.40
CA LYS A 652 17.59 34.92 44.64
C LYS A 652 17.12 33.67 43.90
N GLU A 653 16.26 32.86 44.55
CA GLU A 653 15.63 31.70 43.92
C GLU A 653 14.65 32.11 42.79
N LEU A 654 13.95 33.24 42.95
CA LEU A 654 13.13 33.83 41.89
C LEU A 654 13.98 34.27 40.70
N ASP A 655 15.14 34.89 40.92
CA ASP A 655 16.04 35.29 39.82
C ASP A 655 16.73 34.07 39.14
N THR A 656 17.09 33.00 39.86
CA THR A 656 17.62 31.78 39.22
C THR A 656 16.55 31.02 38.44
N THR A 657 15.35 30.84 38.99
CA THR A 657 14.23 30.17 38.28
C THR A 657 13.77 30.96 37.06
N LYS A 658 13.74 32.30 37.14
CA LYS A 658 13.54 33.20 35.99
C LYS A 658 14.66 33.06 34.95
N GLY A 659 15.91 32.92 35.37
CA GLY A 659 17.03 32.61 34.50
C GLY A 659 16.86 31.27 33.75
N HIS A 660 16.44 30.22 34.46
CA HIS A 660 16.14 28.91 33.87
C HIS A 660 14.97 28.99 32.88
N LEU A 661 13.91 29.74 33.20
CA LEU A 661 12.75 29.92 32.32
C LEU A 661 13.12 30.68 31.03
N VAL A 662 14.00 31.68 31.11
CA VAL A 662 14.56 32.36 29.93
C VAL A 662 15.46 31.44 29.10
N ALA A 663 16.17 30.48 29.71
CA ALA A 663 16.93 29.47 28.97
C ALA A 663 15.98 28.49 28.24
N ALA A 664 14.99 27.93 28.94
CA ALA A 664 14.00 27.02 28.38
C ALA A 664 13.20 27.65 27.22
N LEU A 665 12.86 28.95 27.30
CA LEU A 665 12.22 29.66 26.19
C LEU A 665 13.11 29.73 24.93
N LYS A 666 14.43 29.85 25.08
CA LYS A 666 15.37 29.82 23.94
C LYS A 666 15.48 28.43 23.32
N GLU A 667 15.50 27.38 24.14
CA GLU A 667 15.49 25.99 23.67
C GLU A 667 14.19 25.69 22.92
N ILE A 668 13.03 26.09 23.45
CA ILE A 668 11.73 25.96 22.77
C ILE A 668 11.73 26.66 21.41
N GLU A 669 12.28 27.88 21.32
CA GLU A 669 12.36 28.60 20.04
C GLU A 669 13.32 27.91 19.05
N GLN A 670 14.45 27.36 19.53
CA GLN A 670 15.36 26.58 18.70
C GLN A 670 14.70 25.27 18.20
N TYR A 671 13.90 24.59 19.03
CA TYR A 671 13.12 23.43 18.61
C TYR A 671 12.02 23.80 17.60
N LYS A 672 11.36 24.96 17.70
CA LYS A 672 10.41 25.42 16.65
C LYS A 672 11.11 25.59 15.30
N VAL A 673 12.29 26.21 15.27
CA VAL A 673 13.07 26.39 14.03
C VAL A 673 13.43 25.03 13.42
N GLN A 674 13.89 24.08 14.25
CA GLN A 674 14.18 22.70 13.80
C GLN A 674 12.93 21.96 13.31
N MET A 675 11.77 22.13 13.96
CA MET A 675 10.50 21.57 13.48
C MET A 675 10.08 22.17 12.13
N HIS A 676 10.25 23.48 11.92
CA HIS A 676 9.98 24.11 10.62
C HIS A 676 10.90 23.58 9.52
N GLU A 677 12.20 23.43 9.80
CA GLU A 677 13.16 22.84 8.85
C GLU A 677 12.81 21.38 8.54
N LEU A 678 12.46 20.57 9.55
CA LEU A 678 12.03 19.19 9.36
C LEU A 678 10.72 19.09 8.57
N HIS A 679 9.74 19.96 8.84
CA HIS A 679 8.49 20.01 8.08
C HIS A 679 8.73 20.41 6.63
N GLN A 680 9.60 21.40 6.36
CA GLN A 680 9.95 21.80 5.00
C GLN A 680 10.67 20.68 4.23
N ASN A 681 11.55 19.93 4.90
CA ASN A 681 12.19 18.75 4.33
C ASN A 681 11.21 17.59 4.08
N LEU A 682 10.21 17.40 4.95
CA LEU A 682 9.15 16.41 4.79
C LEU A 682 8.23 16.77 3.61
N GLU A 683 7.81 18.02 3.50
CA GLU A 683 7.05 18.59 2.38
C GLU A 683 7.76 18.34 1.04
N GLN A 684 9.06 18.66 0.95
CA GLN A 684 9.87 18.42 -0.24
C GLN A 684 10.00 16.92 -0.58
N ARG A 685 10.10 16.03 0.43
CA ARG A 685 10.12 14.58 0.20
C ARG A 685 8.76 14.05 -0.23
N MET A 686 7.66 14.55 0.34
CA MET A 686 6.30 14.16 -0.03
C MET A 686 5.98 14.53 -1.47
N ASN A 687 6.39 15.72 -1.93
CA ASN A 687 6.13 16.14 -3.30
C ASN A 687 7.00 15.36 -4.31
N LYS A 688 8.26 15.06 -4.01
CA LYS A 688 9.07 14.10 -4.80
C LYS A 688 8.49 12.68 -4.83
N LEU A 689 7.93 12.22 -3.72
CA LEU A 689 7.23 10.93 -3.67
C LEU A 689 5.98 10.94 -4.55
N ARG A 690 5.22 12.04 -4.56
CA ARG A 690 4.05 12.25 -5.43
C ARG A 690 4.43 12.22 -6.92
N GLU A 691 5.51 12.90 -7.28
CA GLU A 691 6.09 12.89 -8.65
C GLU A 691 6.43 11.45 -9.08
N THR A 692 7.22 10.73 -8.26
CA THR A 692 7.60 9.32 -8.55
C THR A 692 6.44 8.32 -8.43
N ASP A 693 5.29 8.69 -7.86
CA ASP A 693 4.07 7.88 -7.90
C ASP A 693 3.30 8.07 -9.21
N GLU A 694 3.20 9.31 -9.70
CA GLU A 694 2.60 9.60 -11.00
C GLU A 694 3.42 9.01 -12.14
N GLU A 695 4.76 9.12 -12.11
CA GLU A 695 5.66 8.44 -13.04
C GLU A 695 5.42 6.92 -13.06
N ARG A 696 5.29 6.31 -11.87
CA ARG A 696 5.02 4.87 -11.73
C ARG A 696 3.63 4.51 -12.25
N ARG A 697 2.62 5.35 -12.03
CA ARG A 697 1.25 5.16 -12.53
C ARG A 697 1.20 5.23 -14.06
N VAL A 698 1.89 6.18 -14.66
CA VAL A 698 2.06 6.29 -16.13
C VAL A 698 2.79 5.07 -16.68
N LEU A 699 3.85 4.60 -16.01
CA LEU A 699 4.58 3.39 -16.39
C LEU A 699 3.69 2.12 -16.29
N CYS A 700 2.92 1.96 -15.21
CA CYS A 700 1.97 0.85 -15.06
C CYS A 700 0.89 0.88 -16.15
N ALA A 701 0.33 2.05 -16.47
CA ALA A 701 -0.63 2.20 -17.56
C ALA A 701 -0.02 1.90 -18.94
N HIS A 702 1.27 2.18 -19.14
CA HIS A 702 2.00 1.80 -20.35
C HIS A 702 2.23 0.29 -20.42
N ILE A 703 2.66 -0.34 -19.33
CA ILE A 703 2.84 -1.81 -19.23
C ILE A 703 1.52 -2.54 -19.45
N GLN A 704 0.40 -2.05 -18.90
CA GLN A 704 -0.93 -2.62 -19.15
C GLN A 704 -1.29 -2.57 -20.64
N LYS A 705 -1.11 -1.42 -21.30
CA LYS A 705 -1.35 -1.28 -22.75
C LYS A 705 -0.43 -2.17 -23.59
N GLN A 706 0.83 -2.36 -23.19
CA GLN A 706 1.72 -3.33 -23.81
C GLN A 706 1.17 -4.75 -23.65
N GLN A 707 0.75 -5.16 -22.45
CA GLN A 707 0.19 -6.49 -22.20
C GLN A 707 -1.11 -6.73 -22.97
N GLU A 708 -2.02 -5.75 -23.05
CA GLU A 708 -3.23 -5.80 -23.88
C GLU A 708 -2.89 -5.98 -25.37
N SER A 709 -1.87 -5.26 -25.87
CA SER A 709 -1.40 -5.42 -27.25
C SER A 709 -0.76 -6.79 -27.51
N LEU A 710 0.01 -7.32 -26.55
CA LEU A 710 0.62 -8.67 -26.62
C LEU A 710 -0.47 -9.74 -26.64
N ASN A 711 -1.45 -9.68 -25.73
CA ASN A 711 -2.60 -10.58 -25.71
C ASN A 711 -3.37 -10.57 -27.04
N LEU A 712 -3.56 -9.38 -27.66
CA LEU A 712 -4.18 -9.24 -28.97
C LEU A 712 -3.33 -9.87 -30.10
N THR A 713 -1.99 -9.71 -30.07
CA THR A 713 -1.12 -10.37 -31.05
C THR A 713 -1.12 -11.88 -30.88
N GLU A 714 -1.08 -12.40 -29.64
CA GLU A 714 -1.11 -13.83 -29.35
C GLU A 714 -2.47 -14.46 -29.74
N ALA A 715 -3.58 -13.72 -29.60
CA ALA A 715 -4.88 -14.15 -30.09
C ALA A 715 -4.91 -14.27 -31.63
N LYS A 716 -4.38 -13.28 -32.36
CA LYS A 716 -4.23 -13.33 -33.82
C LYS A 716 -3.29 -14.45 -34.28
N GLU A 717 -2.22 -14.70 -33.54
CA GLU A 717 -1.22 -15.73 -33.84
C GLU A 717 -1.78 -17.14 -33.59
N ARG A 718 -2.55 -17.36 -32.51
CA ARG A 718 -3.34 -18.59 -32.30
C ARG A 718 -4.32 -18.83 -33.45
N GLU A 719 -5.05 -17.82 -33.90
CA GLU A 719 -6.00 -17.97 -35.01
C GLU A 719 -5.29 -18.27 -36.34
N SER A 720 -4.17 -17.59 -36.61
CA SER A 720 -3.30 -17.87 -37.74
C SER A 720 -2.77 -19.32 -37.72
N ARG A 721 -2.43 -19.85 -36.54
CA ARG A 721 -2.06 -21.27 -36.35
C ARG A 721 -3.22 -22.23 -36.65
N LYS A 722 -4.48 -21.90 -36.28
CA LYS A 722 -5.65 -22.71 -36.67
C LYS A 722 -5.85 -22.71 -38.19
N GLN A 723 -5.78 -21.54 -38.82
CA GLN A 723 -5.91 -21.40 -40.28
C GLN A 723 -4.81 -22.19 -41.01
N MET A 724 -3.56 -22.08 -40.56
CA MET A 724 -2.43 -22.88 -41.06
C MET A 724 -2.69 -24.39 -40.90
N GLY A 725 -3.20 -24.84 -39.75
CA GLY A 725 -3.58 -26.25 -39.54
C GLY A 725 -4.67 -26.72 -40.50
N SER A 726 -5.69 -25.89 -40.76
CA SER A 726 -6.72 -26.17 -41.76
C SER A 726 -6.16 -26.25 -43.18
N THR A 727 -5.24 -25.35 -43.56
CA THR A 727 -4.55 -25.34 -44.85
C THR A 727 -3.66 -26.58 -45.03
N ILE A 728 -2.88 -26.98 -44.01
CA ILE A 728 -2.07 -28.21 -44.02
C ILE A 728 -2.97 -29.45 -44.18
N ASN A 729 -4.12 -29.49 -43.51
CA ASN A 729 -5.10 -30.57 -43.67
C ASN A 729 -5.74 -30.61 -45.07
N LEU A 730 -5.93 -29.45 -45.72
CA LEU A 730 -6.37 -29.39 -47.12
C LEU A 730 -5.28 -29.88 -48.07
N ILE A 731 -4.03 -29.45 -47.88
CA ILE A 731 -2.87 -29.88 -48.67
C ILE A 731 -2.66 -31.40 -48.56
N HIS A 732 -2.73 -31.98 -47.36
CA HIS A 732 -2.64 -33.44 -47.20
C HIS A 732 -3.79 -34.22 -47.88
N LYS A 733 -5.00 -33.65 -47.96
CA LYS A 733 -6.11 -34.24 -48.72
C LYS A 733 -5.88 -34.14 -50.22
N LEU A 734 -5.45 -32.98 -50.72
CA LEU A 734 -5.11 -32.77 -52.13
C LEU A 734 -3.98 -33.70 -52.58
N LEU A 735 -2.88 -33.76 -51.82
CA LEU A 735 -1.75 -34.64 -52.11
C LEU A 735 -2.17 -36.12 -52.17
N ARG A 736 -3.05 -36.58 -51.28
CA ARG A 736 -3.61 -37.94 -51.37
C ARG A 736 -4.38 -38.15 -52.66
N MET A 737 -5.28 -37.24 -53.03
CA MET A 737 -6.05 -37.35 -54.28
C MET A 737 -5.17 -37.29 -55.54
N VAL A 738 -4.07 -36.54 -55.50
CA VAL A 738 -3.05 -36.52 -56.56
C VAL A 738 -2.33 -37.86 -56.64
N ASN A 739 -1.84 -38.42 -55.53
CA ASN A 739 -1.19 -39.74 -55.52
C ASN A 739 -2.15 -40.86 -55.98
N ASP A 740 -3.42 -40.81 -55.55
CA ASP A 740 -4.46 -41.75 -55.99
C ASP A 740 -4.75 -41.62 -57.49
N PHE A 741 -4.63 -40.41 -58.06
CA PHE A 741 -4.77 -40.14 -59.49
C PHE A 741 -3.55 -40.61 -60.29
N GLU A 742 -2.33 -40.31 -59.82
CA GLU A 742 -1.07 -40.78 -60.39
C GLU A 742 -1.05 -42.31 -60.45
N ALA A 743 -1.48 -42.99 -59.39
CA ALA A 743 -1.59 -44.45 -59.35
C ALA A 743 -2.54 -45.00 -60.44
N ARG A 744 -3.73 -44.40 -60.60
CA ARG A 744 -4.69 -44.77 -61.67
C ARG A 744 -4.12 -44.52 -63.06
N VAL A 745 -3.54 -43.34 -63.30
CA VAL A 745 -2.95 -42.97 -64.58
C VAL A 745 -1.77 -43.90 -64.93
N ASN A 746 -0.93 -44.25 -63.97
CA ASN A 746 0.18 -45.16 -64.19
C ASN A 746 -0.29 -46.61 -64.46
N GLU A 747 -1.38 -47.06 -63.82
CA GLU A 747 -2.01 -48.35 -64.14
C GLU A 747 -2.60 -48.34 -65.57
N ASP A 748 -3.32 -47.27 -65.94
CA ASP A 748 -3.92 -47.11 -67.27
C ASP A 748 -2.86 -47.01 -68.37
N ILE A 749 -1.76 -46.28 -68.14
CA ILE A 749 -0.59 -46.23 -69.03
C ILE A 749 0.02 -47.64 -69.15
N SER A 750 0.28 -48.32 -68.04
CA SER A 750 0.84 -49.68 -68.05
C SER A 750 -0.04 -50.66 -68.83
N ARG A 751 -1.36 -50.58 -68.65
CA ARG A 751 -2.35 -51.40 -69.38
C ARG A 751 -2.36 -51.09 -70.87
N ASN A 752 -2.16 -49.83 -71.26
CA ASN A 752 -2.06 -49.42 -72.67
C ASN A 752 -0.72 -49.79 -73.30
N CYS A 753 0.39 -49.74 -72.56
CA CYS A 753 1.69 -50.25 -73.02
C CYS A 753 1.63 -51.75 -73.32
N LEU A 754 1.08 -52.57 -72.41
CA LEU A 754 0.89 -54.01 -72.64
C LEU A 754 0.01 -54.32 -73.86
N ARG A 755 -1.04 -53.52 -74.10
CA ARG A 755 -1.87 -53.62 -75.32
C ARG A 755 -1.08 -53.27 -76.57
N LEU A 756 -0.26 -52.22 -76.53
CA LEU A 756 0.58 -51.81 -77.65
C LEU A 756 1.70 -52.82 -77.95
N GLU A 757 2.28 -53.46 -76.93
CA GLU A 757 3.23 -54.57 -77.08
C GLU A 757 2.59 -55.80 -77.73
N SER A 758 1.35 -56.14 -77.36
CA SER A 758 0.58 -57.20 -78.04
C SER A 758 0.34 -56.86 -79.52
N MET A 759 -0.16 -55.66 -79.81
CA MET A 759 -0.39 -55.20 -81.19
C MET A 759 0.91 -55.11 -82.01
N SER A 760 2.02 -54.72 -81.38
CA SER A 760 3.36 -54.71 -81.99
C SER A 760 3.85 -56.13 -82.31
N SER A 761 3.57 -57.09 -81.42
CA SER A 761 3.89 -58.51 -81.63
C SER A 761 3.07 -59.12 -82.77
N GLU A 762 1.77 -58.81 -82.84
CA GLU A 762 0.88 -59.17 -83.95
C GLU A 762 1.34 -58.53 -85.27
N PHE A 763 1.74 -57.26 -85.24
CA PHE A 763 2.27 -56.57 -86.42
C PHE A 763 3.61 -57.15 -86.88
N CYS A 764 4.50 -57.54 -85.95
CA CYS A 764 5.74 -58.26 -86.29
C CYS A 764 5.45 -59.61 -86.97
N TRP A 765 4.46 -60.36 -86.50
CA TRP A 765 4.01 -61.61 -87.15
C TRP A 765 3.40 -61.36 -88.54
N LEU A 766 2.60 -60.29 -88.69
CA LEU A 766 2.02 -59.90 -89.98
C LEU A 766 3.11 -59.45 -90.97
N ASN A 767 4.09 -58.67 -90.52
CA ASN A 767 5.27 -58.27 -91.29
C ASN A 767 6.09 -59.48 -91.73
N ASN A 768 6.31 -60.46 -90.83
CA ASN A 768 6.98 -61.71 -91.19
C ASN A 768 6.21 -62.49 -92.27
N LYS A 769 4.87 -62.57 -92.19
CA LYS A 769 4.04 -63.13 -93.26
C LYS A 769 4.14 -62.34 -94.57
N ALA A 770 4.13 -61.01 -94.51
CA ALA A 770 4.29 -60.15 -95.68
C ALA A 770 5.66 -60.34 -96.35
N ASN A 771 6.74 -60.51 -95.58
CA ASN A 771 8.08 -60.79 -96.09
C ASN A 771 8.21 -62.18 -96.72
N VAL A 772 7.54 -63.20 -96.15
CA VAL A 772 7.42 -64.52 -96.78
C VAL A 772 6.67 -64.42 -98.10
N LEU A 773 5.51 -63.74 -98.14
CA LEU A 773 4.73 -63.52 -99.37
C LEU A 773 5.52 -62.73 -100.43
N LYS A 774 6.27 -61.70 -100.03
CA LYS A 774 7.16 -60.93 -100.90
C LYS A 774 8.27 -61.79 -101.51
N THR A 775 8.88 -62.67 -100.70
CA THR A 775 9.90 -63.63 -101.15
C THR A 775 9.32 -64.63 -102.15
N VAL A 776 8.15 -65.20 -101.86
CA VAL A 776 7.42 -66.11 -102.76
C VAL A 776 7.02 -65.41 -104.05
N GLY A 777 6.56 -64.15 -103.99
CA GLY A 777 6.25 -63.32 -105.15
C GLY A 777 7.46 -63.06 -106.04
N LEU A 778 8.64 -62.78 -105.45
CA LEU A 778 9.90 -62.65 -106.19
C LEU A 778 10.30 -63.97 -106.86
N MET A 779 10.15 -65.12 -106.20
CA MET A 779 10.42 -66.44 -106.80
C MET A 779 9.47 -66.75 -107.97
N TYR A 780 8.19 -66.41 -107.86
CA TYR A 780 7.23 -66.56 -108.97
C TYR A 780 7.56 -65.61 -110.13
N LYS A 781 7.90 -64.35 -109.85
CA LYS A 781 8.34 -63.38 -110.86
C LYS A 781 9.57 -63.89 -111.60
N GLN A 782 10.64 -64.28 -110.90
CA GLN A 782 11.87 -64.79 -111.50
C GLN A 782 11.60 -66.04 -112.36
N ARG A 783 10.76 -66.97 -111.88
CA ARG A 783 10.36 -68.17 -112.64
C ARG A 783 9.58 -67.82 -113.91
N LEU A 784 8.75 -66.77 -113.89
CA LEU A 784 8.04 -66.28 -115.07
C LEU A 784 9.02 -65.61 -116.04
N GLU A 785 9.92 -64.76 -115.56
CA GLU A 785 10.95 -64.09 -116.37
C GLU A 785 11.87 -65.11 -117.06
N THR A 786 12.27 -66.19 -116.38
CA THR A 786 13.00 -67.30 -117.00
C THR A 786 12.18 -67.97 -118.10
N ARG A 787 10.90 -68.32 -117.85
CA ARG A 787 10.02 -68.92 -118.87
C ARG A 787 9.79 -68.02 -120.08
N CYS A 788 9.63 -66.71 -119.89
CA CYS A 788 9.52 -65.75 -120.99
C CYS A 788 10.84 -65.64 -121.76
N SER A 789 11.99 -65.70 -121.08
CA SER A 789 13.31 -65.71 -121.72
C SER A 789 13.55 -66.99 -122.52
N ASP A 790 13.08 -68.13 -122.04
CA ASP A 790 13.20 -69.41 -122.75
C ASP A 790 12.22 -69.52 -123.92
N LEU A 791 11.00 -68.96 -123.78
CA LEU A 791 10.05 -68.82 -124.88
C LEU A 791 10.59 -67.92 -126.00
N ALA A 792 11.17 -66.75 -125.66
CA ALA A 792 11.73 -65.83 -126.64
C ALA A 792 12.96 -66.41 -127.38
N LYS A 793 13.72 -67.33 -126.75
CA LYS A 793 14.76 -68.10 -127.46
C LYS A 793 14.15 -69.09 -128.45
N ALA A 794 13.09 -69.81 -128.05
CA ALA A 794 12.41 -70.77 -128.91
C ALA A 794 11.68 -70.08 -130.07
N GLU A 795 11.15 -68.87 -129.85
CA GLU A 795 10.58 -68.00 -130.88
C GLU A 795 11.68 -67.60 -131.90
N ALA A 796 12.82 -67.09 -131.43
CA ALA A 796 13.96 -66.77 -132.31
C ALA A 796 14.57 -68.00 -133.02
N GLU A 797 14.52 -69.19 -132.43
CA GLU A 797 14.93 -70.45 -133.08
C GLU A 797 13.93 -70.88 -134.16
N VAL A 798 12.62 -70.67 -133.95
CA VAL A 798 11.58 -70.88 -134.96
C VAL A 798 11.67 -69.85 -136.09
N ASP A 799 11.97 -68.58 -135.80
CA ASP A 799 12.19 -67.55 -136.81
C ASP A 799 13.40 -67.86 -137.70
N LEU A 800 14.53 -68.29 -137.10
CA LEU A 800 15.72 -68.74 -137.85
C LEU A 800 15.43 -69.97 -138.74
N LEU A 801 14.63 -70.93 -138.26
CA LEU A 801 14.17 -72.05 -139.07
C LEU A 801 13.18 -71.61 -140.17
N GLY A 802 12.42 -70.53 -139.94
CA GLY A 802 11.61 -69.85 -140.94
C GLY A 802 12.45 -69.25 -142.06
N ASP A 803 13.49 -68.47 -141.72
CA ASP A 803 14.47 -67.93 -142.68
C ASP A 803 15.18 -69.05 -143.49
N GLU A 804 15.53 -70.17 -142.85
CA GLU A 804 16.08 -71.35 -143.56
C GLU A 804 15.04 -71.97 -144.53
N VAL A 805 13.77 -72.09 -144.13
CA VAL A 805 12.70 -72.59 -145.00
C VAL A 805 12.42 -71.63 -146.17
N ASP A 806 12.36 -70.32 -145.94
CA ASP A 806 12.11 -69.32 -146.99
C ASP A 806 13.29 -69.19 -147.96
N THR A 807 14.54 -69.33 -147.49
CA THR A 807 15.70 -69.38 -148.39
C THR A 807 15.73 -70.68 -149.21
N LEU A 808 15.30 -71.81 -148.65
CA LEU A 808 15.12 -73.07 -149.40
C LEU A 808 13.97 -72.98 -150.42
N LEU A 809 12.83 -72.36 -150.07
CA LEU A 809 11.71 -72.10 -150.99
C LEU A 809 12.14 -71.18 -152.13
N SER A 810 12.87 -70.09 -151.84
CA SER A 810 13.38 -69.19 -152.87
C SER A 810 14.49 -69.81 -153.72
N LEU A 811 15.22 -70.82 -153.23
CA LEU A 811 16.12 -71.63 -154.03
C LEU A 811 15.34 -72.60 -154.96
N LEU A 812 14.31 -73.26 -154.43
CA LEU A 812 13.42 -74.12 -155.20
C LEU A 812 12.68 -73.34 -156.30
N GLU A 813 12.27 -72.11 -156.03
CA GLU A 813 11.68 -71.19 -157.02
C GLU A 813 12.67 -70.85 -158.15
N LYS A 814 13.92 -70.54 -157.83
CA LYS A 814 14.97 -70.28 -158.84
C LYS A 814 15.28 -71.52 -159.68
N ILE A 815 15.28 -72.71 -159.06
CA ILE A 815 15.42 -74.00 -159.77
C ILE A 815 14.21 -74.23 -160.68
N TYR A 816 13.00 -73.95 -160.19
CA TYR A 816 11.77 -74.07 -160.96
C TYR A 816 11.77 -73.14 -162.18
N ILE A 817 12.06 -71.85 -162.02
CA ILE A 817 12.14 -70.87 -163.12
C ILE A 817 13.20 -71.28 -164.14
N ALA A 818 14.35 -71.79 -163.69
CA ALA A 818 15.40 -72.28 -164.59
C ALA A 818 14.95 -73.50 -165.40
N LEU A 819 14.23 -74.46 -164.79
CA LEU A 819 13.67 -75.62 -165.48
C LEU A 819 12.52 -75.24 -166.43
N ASP A 820 11.64 -74.32 -166.03
CA ASP A 820 10.52 -73.82 -166.84
C ASP A 820 11.02 -73.07 -168.09
N HIS A 821 12.14 -72.34 -167.99
CA HIS A 821 12.81 -71.74 -169.16
C HIS A 821 13.26 -72.79 -170.20
N TYR A 822 13.68 -73.98 -169.76
CA TYR A 822 14.02 -75.10 -170.65
C TYR A 822 12.81 -75.97 -171.04
N SER A 823 11.59 -75.66 -170.57
CA SER A 823 10.37 -76.42 -170.86
C SER A 823 10.18 -76.78 -172.34
N PRO A 824 10.43 -75.90 -173.34
CA PRO A 824 10.30 -76.26 -174.76
C PRO A 824 11.22 -77.40 -175.23
N ILE A 825 12.34 -77.64 -174.53
CA ILE A 825 13.27 -78.76 -174.79
C ILE A 825 12.89 -79.96 -173.92
N LEU A 826 12.45 -79.72 -172.68
CA LEU A 826 12.04 -80.75 -171.72
C LEU A 826 10.71 -81.43 -172.08
N GLN A 827 9.90 -80.89 -172.99
CA GLN A 827 8.67 -81.53 -173.51
C GLN A 827 8.88 -82.96 -174.05
N HIS A 828 10.12 -83.35 -174.39
CA HIS A 828 10.45 -84.73 -174.78
C HIS A 828 10.64 -85.71 -173.60
N TYR A 829 10.54 -85.24 -172.34
CA TYR A 829 10.76 -86.02 -171.11
C TYR A 829 9.59 -85.90 -170.13
N PRO A 830 8.52 -86.72 -170.26
CA PRO A 830 7.27 -86.56 -169.50
C PRO A 830 7.42 -86.46 -167.99
N GLY A 831 8.25 -87.33 -167.37
CA GLY A 831 8.45 -87.31 -165.92
C GLY A 831 9.16 -86.06 -165.37
N ILE A 832 9.82 -85.26 -166.21
CA ILE A 832 10.37 -83.96 -165.80
C ILE A 832 9.25 -82.90 -165.80
N ILE A 833 8.30 -82.99 -166.73
CA ILE A 833 7.10 -82.14 -166.76
C ILE A 833 6.22 -82.40 -165.52
N GLU A 834 6.00 -83.65 -165.13
CA GLU A 834 5.21 -84.00 -163.93
C GLU A 834 5.84 -83.43 -162.63
N ILE A 835 7.18 -83.46 -162.53
CA ILE A 835 7.90 -82.86 -161.40
C ILE A 835 7.85 -81.32 -161.47
N LEU A 836 7.94 -80.72 -162.66
CA LEU A 836 7.76 -79.28 -162.87
C LEU A 836 6.37 -78.81 -162.41
N GLU A 837 5.30 -79.54 -162.73
CA GLU A 837 3.93 -79.22 -162.28
C GLU A 837 3.78 -79.41 -160.76
N LEU A 838 4.37 -80.46 -160.18
CA LEU A 838 4.41 -80.68 -158.73
C LEU A 838 5.11 -79.52 -158.00
N VAL A 839 6.29 -79.11 -158.47
CA VAL A 839 7.06 -78.01 -157.88
C VAL A 839 6.35 -76.67 -158.09
N ARG A 840 5.77 -76.41 -159.28
CA ARG A 840 4.91 -75.24 -159.51
C ARG A 840 3.80 -75.16 -158.47
N ARG A 841 3.05 -76.25 -158.26
CA ARG A 841 1.88 -76.28 -157.37
C ARG A 841 2.24 -76.01 -155.92
N GLU A 842 3.33 -76.60 -155.43
CA GLU A 842 3.77 -76.41 -154.04
C GLU A 842 4.37 -74.99 -153.84
N LEU A 843 5.09 -74.43 -154.83
CA LEU A 843 5.57 -73.04 -154.81
C LEU A 843 4.46 -72.00 -154.93
N SER A 844 3.43 -72.25 -155.74
CA SER A 844 2.29 -71.34 -155.91
C SER A 844 1.27 -71.44 -154.77
N GLY A 845 1.54 -72.25 -153.74
CA GLY A 845 0.65 -72.49 -152.62
C GLY A 845 -0.71 -73.07 -153.02
N GLU A 846 -0.81 -73.75 -154.18
CA GLU A 846 -2.09 -74.27 -154.66
C GLU A 846 -2.57 -75.41 -153.75
N PRO A 847 -3.70 -75.26 -153.05
CA PRO A 847 -4.15 -76.27 -152.09
C PRO A 847 -4.48 -77.57 -152.81
N ARG A 848 -3.93 -78.69 -152.30
CA ARG A 848 -4.19 -80.02 -152.85
C ARG A 848 -5.70 -80.28 -152.90
N LYS A 849 -6.24 -80.34 -154.12
CA LYS A 849 -7.56 -80.92 -154.38
C LYS A 849 -7.50 -82.41 -154.10
N LEU A 850 -7.78 -82.76 -152.84
CA LEU A 850 -7.94 -84.14 -152.40
C LEU A 850 -9.15 -84.77 -153.12
N VAL A 851 -8.92 -85.99 -153.59
CA VAL A 851 -9.94 -87.01 -153.89
C VAL A 851 -9.90 -88.01 -152.75
#